data_AF-A0A7G9LYY7-F1
#
_entry.id   AF-A0A7G9LYY7-F1
#
_cell.length_a   1.000
_cell.length_b   1.000
_cell.length_c   1.000
_cell.angle_alpha   90.00
_cell.angle_beta   90.00
_cell.angle_gamma   90.00
#
_symmetry.space_group_name_H-M   'P 1'
#
loop_
_entity.id
_entity.type
_entity.pdbx_description
1 polymer ?
#
loop_
_entity_poly.entity_id
_entity_poly.type
_entity_poly.pdbx_seq_one_letter_code
_entity_poly.pdbx_strand_id
1 'polypeptide(L)'
;MKLKQFLLLSTVTPVTAIAPILAISCGNIKKISKEEFKDEIRNLNINEKTKSKILNNDEILSLLFDQKLHPEKYIVMNEEKTEMLGFADANNLEWLYIPEGIVNINRDLHIPYLKEIKNILIPSIEVLAVQDTFFKNLGVENIYAPKVKEIGPNAFKRTKLTHLDFPELEIIGYQTFGNSTLESIDAPKLKVILFEGFRGTKLKHVNFPELERIDFASFKDSTLESINAPKLKEIGSNAFANTKLTNADFPELVTIYPETFKDSTLESINAPKVKEIEENAFRNAKLTHVDFPELEKIGNEAFTDSILKSINAPKVKEIGDFSFANTKLTNVDFSELEKIGSWAFASSPLKAINAPKAKWVKSNAFDDTSYLYQLGTIILGNSLLKYNNNKIIDAVVNLPETIEYIAESAFKNNKIIRTINAPGVKFIDNNAFEYSSLETINAPKVYTISNEAFKDSKLESINAPKLKEIGDLALSGTRLKHIDLPELEKIDSKIFMNSTLESINAPKLKEIDDLAFANTKLTNVDFPELVTIYPKAFMNSTLESINAPKLKEIGRLAFSGTRLKHIDLPGLEIIKSETFENSTLETINTPKVEEIGLAAFANTKLTNVDFPELVVIYPEAFKDSTLETINAPWLKKIDNLAFANTKLTNVDFPELVTIYSQAFMNSTLESINAPKLKKIDRLAFLGTRLKHIDLPELEIIRSEAFRNSTLESINAPKVKEIDWNAFEGTKFIEKPGMVILGNTLLKYNDSEMNNSEIFLPETIEYIAPLSFKDNKTIRTINAPGLKEIGSSAFEGTNITHVDFPELEKIGYEAFYASTLESINAPKVKYIASKAFSGTPHEAKFNEQFKDVIRD
;
A
#
# COMPACT_ATOMS: atom_id res chain seq x y z
N MET A 1 9.99 4.02 20.55
CA MET A 1 11.41 4.21 20.14
C MET A 1 12.42 3.77 21.22
N LYS A 2 12.24 2.58 21.81
CA LYS A 2 13.26 1.83 22.59
C LYS A 2 12.97 0.33 22.43
N LEU A 3 13.20 -0.17 21.22
CA LEU A 3 13.11 -1.59 20.87
C LEU A 3 14.29 -1.84 19.92
N LYS A 4 15.50 -1.95 20.49
CA LYS A 4 16.76 -2.32 19.81
C LYS A 4 17.90 -2.32 20.84
N GLN A 5 17.86 -3.24 21.80
CA GLN A 5 19.04 -3.74 22.54
C GLN A 5 18.62 -4.76 23.60
N PHE A 6 18.19 -5.95 23.17
CA PHE A 6 18.27 -7.15 24.02
C PHE A 6 18.85 -8.36 23.28
N LEU A 7 19.49 -8.10 22.13
CA LEU A 7 20.30 -9.05 21.36
C LEU A 7 21.80 -8.94 21.66
N LEU A 8 22.19 -8.16 22.67
CA LEU A 8 23.59 -7.87 23.01
C LEU A 8 23.76 -7.77 24.53
N LEU A 9 23.61 -8.89 25.22
CA LEU A 9 24.35 -9.22 26.44
C LEU A 9 24.78 -10.70 26.33
N SER A 10 25.41 -11.02 25.19
CA SER A 10 26.15 -12.27 24.95
C SER A 10 27.57 -12.24 25.54
N THR A 11 27.82 -11.36 26.51
CA THR A 11 29.07 -11.36 27.28
C THR A 11 28.84 -12.02 28.63
N VAL A 12 28.33 -13.25 28.63
CA VAL A 12 29.05 -14.25 29.41
C VAL A 12 30.22 -14.58 28.51
N THR A 13 31.38 -13.98 28.80
CA THR A 13 32.67 -14.46 28.29
C THR A 13 32.61 -15.98 28.27
N PRO A 14 32.94 -16.67 27.16
CA PRO A 14 33.06 -18.12 27.22
C PRO A 14 33.98 -18.40 28.40
N VAL A 15 33.54 -19.24 29.34
CA VAL A 15 34.39 -19.73 30.43
C VAL A 15 35.51 -20.52 29.76
N THR A 16 36.52 -19.80 29.29
CA THR A 16 37.80 -20.27 28.75
C THR A 16 38.88 -20.11 29.81
N ALA A 17 38.50 -19.72 31.02
CA ALA A 17 39.36 -19.72 32.19
C ALA A 17 38.74 -20.59 33.28
N ILE A 18 38.75 -21.91 33.06
CA ILE A 18 38.78 -22.84 34.19
C ILE A 18 40.12 -22.54 34.88
N ALA A 19 40.08 -22.02 36.11
CA ALA A 19 41.27 -21.95 36.97
C ALA A 19 41.95 -23.33 36.94
N PRO A 20 43.28 -23.45 36.85
CA PRO A 20 43.94 -24.74 36.70
C PRO A 20 43.57 -25.62 37.90
N ILE A 21 42.57 -26.48 37.72
CA ILE A 21 42.35 -27.63 38.57
C ILE A 21 43.63 -28.43 38.35
N LEU A 22 44.37 -28.67 39.42
CA LEU A 22 45.48 -29.62 39.43
C LEU A 22 44.94 -30.94 38.86
N ALA A 23 45.14 -31.14 37.56
CA ALA A 23 44.66 -32.32 36.86
C ALA A 23 45.52 -33.48 37.34
N ILE A 24 44.97 -34.30 38.23
CA ILE A 24 45.49 -35.63 38.45
C ILE A 24 45.20 -36.39 37.16
N SER A 25 46.22 -36.57 36.31
CA SER A 25 46.05 -37.35 35.09
C SER A 25 45.56 -38.76 35.45
N CYS A 26 44.69 -39.34 34.61
CA CYS A 26 44.17 -40.70 34.78
C CYS A 26 45.27 -41.79 34.78
N GLY A 27 46.57 -41.43 34.78
CA GLY A 27 47.71 -42.34 34.83
C GLY A 27 48.05 -42.89 36.23
N ASN A 28 47.51 -42.32 37.31
CA ASN A 28 47.71 -42.81 38.69
C ASN A 28 46.42 -43.41 39.29
N ILE A 29 45.76 -44.32 38.57
CA ILE A 29 44.60 -45.05 39.09
C ILE A 29 45.06 -45.87 40.31
N LYS A 30 44.58 -45.50 41.50
CA LYS A 30 44.74 -46.32 42.71
C LYS A 30 44.26 -47.74 42.40
N LYS A 31 45.09 -48.75 42.64
CA LYS A 31 44.65 -50.16 42.61
C LYS A 31 43.66 -50.39 43.74
N ILE A 32 42.39 -50.13 43.48
CA ILE A 32 41.29 -50.43 44.38
C ILE A 32 40.73 -51.82 44.07
N SER A 33 40.17 -52.48 45.07
CA SER A 33 39.41 -53.71 44.96
C SER A 33 37.98 -53.45 44.47
N LYS A 34 37.31 -54.50 43.97
CA LYS A 34 35.89 -54.40 43.54
C LYS A 34 34.96 -54.04 44.71
N GLU A 35 35.29 -54.41 45.94
CA GLU A 35 34.54 -54.00 47.14
C GLU A 35 34.74 -52.51 47.46
N GLU A 36 35.97 -51.99 47.35
CA GLU A 36 36.21 -50.54 47.49
C GLU A 36 35.47 -49.74 46.40
N PHE A 37 35.36 -50.26 45.17
CA PHE A 37 34.54 -49.63 44.12
C PHE A 37 33.04 -49.68 44.41
N LYS A 38 32.52 -50.77 44.98
CA LYS A 38 31.13 -50.82 45.48
C LYS A 38 30.89 -49.73 46.51
N ASP A 39 31.83 -49.51 47.42
CA ASP A 39 31.73 -48.44 48.42
C ASP A 39 31.79 -47.04 47.78
N GLU A 40 32.62 -46.83 46.75
CA GLU A 40 32.60 -45.60 45.97
C GLU A 40 31.22 -45.35 45.34
N ILE A 41 30.62 -46.35 44.69
CA ILE A 41 29.28 -46.24 44.09
C ILE A 41 28.21 -45.96 45.15
N ARG A 42 28.27 -46.62 46.32
CA ARG A 42 27.36 -46.35 47.46
C ARG A 42 27.44 -44.89 47.92
N ASN A 43 28.66 -44.35 47.92
CA ASN A 43 28.96 -43.00 48.37
C ASN A 43 28.73 -41.90 47.31
N LEU A 44 28.43 -42.25 46.04
CA LEU A 44 28.10 -41.25 45.04
C LEU A 44 26.83 -40.49 45.43
N ASN A 45 26.81 -39.18 45.21
CA ASN A 45 25.60 -38.39 45.39
C ASN A 45 24.73 -38.52 44.12
N ILE A 46 24.06 -39.65 43.95
CA ILE A 46 23.08 -39.92 42.87
C ILE A 46 21.88 -40.63 43.48
N ASN A 47 20.77 -40.71 42.75
CA ASN A 47 19.53 -41.33 43.15
C ASN A 47 19.72 -42.80 43.61
N GLU A 48 19.08 -43.17 44.73
CA GLU A 48 19.17 -44.52 45.31
C GLU A 48 18.69 -45.63 44.38
N LYS A 49 17.73 -45.35 43.49
CA LYS A 49 17.28 -46.30 42.47
C LYS A 49 18.39 -46.60 41.46
N THR A 50 19.17 -45.59 41.10
CA THR A 50 20.35 -45.73 40.22
C THR A 50 21.44 -46.52 40.92
N LYS A 51 21.79 -46.17 42.16
CA LYS A 51 22.76 -46.94 42.95
C LYS A 51 22.36 -48.40 43.07
N SER A 52 21.10 -48.66 43.39
CA SER A 52 20.55 -50.01 43.48
C SER A 52 20.62 -50.75 42.13
N LYS A 53 20.34 -50.07 41.02
CA LYS A 53 20.46 -50.64 39.66
C LYS A 53 21.89 -51.07 39.35
N ILE A 54 22.89 -50.29 39.76
CA ILE A 54 24.31 -50.61 39.56
C ILE A 54 24.78 -51.70 40.53
N LEU A 55 24.51 -51.54 41.83
CA LEU A 55 25.02 -52.41 42.89
C LEU A 55 24.38 -53.80 42.91
N ASN A 56 23.10 -53.92 42.50
CA ASN A 56 22.39 -55.20 42.50
C ASN A 56 22.56 -55.98 41.18
N ASN A 57 23.32 -55.44 40.21
CA ASN A 57 23.63 -56.10 38.95
C ASN A 57 25.15 -56.28 38.82
N ASP A 58 25.62 -57.50 39.10
CA ASP A 58 27.05 -57.81 39.07
C ASP A 58 27.69 -57.65 37.69
N GLU A 59 26.93 -57.78 36.59
CA GLU A 59 27.43 -57.56 35.23
C GLU A 59 27.71 -56.08 35.00
N ILE A 60 26.75 -55.19 35.33
CA ILE A 60 26.93 -53.73 35.24
C ILE A 60 28.08 -53.29 36.13
N LEU A 61 28.10 -53.75 37.38
CA LEU A 61 29.12 -53.37 38.35
C LEU A 61 30.52 -53.82 37.92
N SER A 62 30.65 -55.05 37.38
CA SER A 62 31.94 -55.55 36.86
C SER A 62 32.38 -54.77 35.63
N LEU A 63 31.45 -54.42 34.73
CA LEU A 63 31.72 -53.62 33.55
C LEU A 63 32.22 -52.21 33.91
N LEU A 64 31.52 -51.51 34.81
CA LEU A 64 31.95 -50.18 35.26
C LEU A 64 33.30 -50.23 36.00
N PHE A 65 33.55 -51.30 36.76
CA PHE A 65 34.84 -51.51 37.43
C PHE A 65 36.00 -51.73 36.44
N ASP A 66 35.80 -52.53 35.38
CA ASP A 66 36.82 -52.69 34.32
C ASP A 66 37.06 -51.37 33.57
N GLN A 67 35.98 -50.62 33.26
CA GLN A 67 36.10 -49.30 32.64
C GLN A 67 36.86 -48.29 33.52
N LYS A 68 36.74 -48.37 34.85
CA LYS A 68 37.53 -47.54 35.77
C LYS A 68 39.02 -47.92 35.77
N LEU A 69 39.35 -49.22 35.77
CA LEU A 69 40.73 -49.70 35.83
C LEU A 69 41.47 -49.60 34.48
N HIS A 70 40.74 -49.74 33.38
CA HIS A 70 41.26 -49.84 32.02
C HIS A 70 40.49 -48.94 31.03
N PRO A 71 40.40 -47.62 31.28
CA PRO A 71 39.60 -46.71 30.46
C PRO A 71 40.04 -46.66 29.00
N GLU A 72 41.33 -46.88 28.70
CA GLU A 72 41.89 -46.93 27.35
C GLU A 72 41.32 -48.03 26.44
N LYS A 73 40.67 -49.06 27.00
CA LYS A 73 39.96 -50.08 26.21
C LYS A 73 38.68 -49.51 25.57
N TYR A 74 38.08 -48.50 26.20
CA TYR A 74 36.72 -48.07 25.92
C TYR A 74 36.65 -46.67 25.32
N ILE A 75 37.52 -45.76 25.78
CA ILE A 75 37.55 -44.36 25.36
C ILE A 75 38.94 -43.95 24.86
N VAL A 76 38.96 -43.06 23.87
CA VAL A 76 40.17 -42.40 23.39
C VAL A 76 40.35 -41.12 24.19
N MET A 77 41.53 -40.93 24.78
CA MET A 77 41.87 -39.76 25.58
C MET A 77 43.02 -38.97 24.93
N ASN A 78 43.13 -37.68 25.23
CA ASN A 78 44.31 -36.89 24.87
C ASN A 78 45.58 -37.38 25.60
N GLU A 79 46.75 -36.88 25.19
CA GLU A 79 48.04 -37.29 25.78
C GLU A 79 48.10 -37.06 27.30
N GLU A 80 47.47 -35.98 27.77
CA GLU A 80 47.42 -35.62 29.19
C GLU A 80 46.41 -36.45 30.00
N LYS A 81 45.57 -37.26 29.34
CA LYS A 81 44.45 -38.01 29.93
C LYS A 81 43.47 -37.14 30.72
N THR A 82 43.25 -35.92 30.24
CA THR A 82 42.36 -34.90 30.80
C THR A 82 41.13 -34.66 29.92
N GLU A 83 41.13 -35.14 28.68
CA GLU A 83 40.08 -34.93 27.70
C GLU A 83 39.70 -36.23 27.00
N MET A 84 38.40 -36.51 26.89
CA MET A 84 37.88 -37.60 26.07
C MET A 84 37.70 -37.12 24.62
N LEU A 85 38.34 -37.82 23.68
CA LEU A 85 38.34 -37.51 22.25
C LEU A 85 37.43 -38.43 21.43
N GLY A 86 37.01 -39.59 21.97
CA GLY A 86 36.17 -40.55 21.25
C GLY A 86 36.07 -41.92 21.93
N PHE A 87 35.63 -42.93 21.19
CA PHE A 87 35.47 -44.31 21.64
C PHE A 87 36.53 -45.22 21.00
N ALA A 88 37.10 -46.16 21.78
CA ALA A 88 38.10 -47.13 21.30
C ALA A 88 37.43 -48.45 20.86
N ASP A 89 36.82 -49.18 21.78
CA ASP A 89 35.95 -50.35 21.51
C ASP A 89 34.69 -50.29 22.38
N ALA A 90 33.66 -49.61 21.86
CA ALA A 90 32.40 -49.38 22.58
C ALA A 90 31.17 -49.98 21.87
N ASN A 91 31.40 -50.82 20.85
CA ASN A 91 30.32 -51.49 20.14
C ASN A 91 29.69 -52.52 21.09
N ASN A 92 28.37 -52.41 21.32
CA ASN A 92 27.57 -53.26 22.22
C ASN A 92 27.65 -52.95 23.73
N LEU A 93 28.13 -51.76 24.14
CA LEU A 93 28.04 -51.34 25.54
C LEU A 93 26.69 -50.70 25.83
N GLU A 94 25.99 -51.14 26.89
CA GLU A 94 24.80 -50.44 27.40
C GLU A 94 25.16 -49.34 28.43
N TRP A 95 26.30 -49.48 29.11
CA TRP A 95 26.79 -48.58 30.15
C TRP A 95 28.21 -48.07 29.85
N LEU A 96 28.41 -46.77 30.04
CA LEU A 96 29.70 -46.10 29.93
C LEU A 96 30.07 -45.39 31.24
N TYR A 97 31.28 -45.62 31.73
CA TYR A 97 31.90 -44.93 32.86
C TYR A 97 32.91 -43.92 32.34
N ILE A 98 32.76 -42.65 32.69
CA ILE A 98 33.77 -41.63 32.41
C ILE A 98 34.72 -41.56 33.61
N PRO A 99 36.01 -41.91 33.46
CA PRO A 99 36.92 -42.04 34.59
C PRO A 99 37.28 -40.70 35.24
N GLU A 100 37.74 -40.79 36.49
CA GLU A 100 38.27 -39.64 37.22
C GLU A 100 39.52 -39.06 36.55
N GLY A 101 39.59 -37.72 36.46
CA GLY A 101 40.69 -37.00 35.78
C GLY A 101 40.32 -36.46 34.40
N ILE A 102 39.29 -37.00 33.75
CA ILE A 102 38.69 -36.39 32.55
C ILE A 102 37.92 -35.15 33.00
N VAL A 103 38.27 -33.98 32.46
CA VAL A 103 37.65 -32.69 32.77
C VAL A 103 36.95 -32.07 31.56
N ASN A 104 37.19 -32.58 30.34
CA ASN A 104 36.58 -32.09 29.11
C ASN A 104 36.21 -33.22 28.15
N ILE A 105 35.18 -33.02 27.32
CA ILE A 105 34.74 -33.98 26.28
C ILE A 105 34.70 -33.22 24.95
N ASN A 106 35.68 -33.47 24.06
CA ASN A 106 35.95 -32.63 22.88
C ASN A 106 36.11 -33.45 21.57
N ARG A 107 36.06 -32.71 20.46
CA ARG A 107 35.60 -32.99 19.09
C ARG A 107 35.95 -34.32 18.39
N ASP A 108 34.88 -35.01 18.03
CA ASP A 108 34.39 -35.53 16.72
C ASP A 108 35.37 -35.76 15.54
N LEU A 109 35.42 -37.00 15.03
CA LEU A 109 35.27 -37.36 13.61
C LEU A 109 34.98 -38.87 13.50
N HIS A 110 33.76 -39.22 13.05
CA HIS A 110 33.30 -40.59 12.78
C HIS A 110 33.12 -41.48 14.03
N ILE A 111 32.29 -41.05 14.98
CA ILE A 111 31.70 -42.01 15.92
C ILE A 111 30.70 -42.85 15.11
N PRO A 112 30.92 -44.17 14.89
CA PRO A 112 29.90 -45.03 14.30
C PRO A 112 28.62 -44.93 15.12
N TYR A 113 27.44 -45.21 14.53
CA TYR A 113 26.16 -45.16 15.26
C TYR A 113 26.17 -46.15 16.46
N LEU A 114 26.69 -45.73 17.61
CA LEU A 114 26.71 -46.46 18.87
C LEU A 114 25.33 -46.34 19.53
N LYS A 115 24.33 -46.99 18.91
CA LYS A 115 22.94 -46.98 19.37
C LYS A 115 22.72 -47.74 20.68
N GLU A 116 23.69 -48.54 21.11
CA GLU A 116 23.56 -49.43 22.27
C GLU A 116 23.87 -48.75 23.61
N ILE A 117 24.68 -47.67 23.65
CA ILE A 117 25.00 -46.98 24.91
C ILE A 117 23.78 -46.20 25.37
N LYS A 118 23.14 -46.66 26.45
CA LYS A 118 21.94 -46.06 27.04
C LYS A 118 22.22 -45.31 28.33
N ASN A 119 23.25 -45.67 29.08
CA ASN A 119 23.52 -45.13 30.42
C ASN A 119 24.96 -44.63 30.54
N ILE A 120 25.17 -43.43 31.09
CA ILE A 120 26.50 -42.86 31.32
C ILE A 120 26.65 -42.43 32.78
N LEU A 121 27.74 -42.84 33.42
CA LEU A 121 28.12 -42.44 34.78
C LEU A 121 29.37 -41.55 34.75
N ILE A 122 29.26 -40.32 35.27
CA ILE A 122 30.32 -39.29 35.29
C ILE A 122 30.58 -38.85 36.75
N PRO A 123 31.43 -39.55 37.51
CA PRO A 123 31.51 -39.42 38.97
C PRO A 123 32.24 -38.16 39.48
N SER A 124 33.02 -37.47 38.65
CA SER A 124 33.95 -36.44 39.14
C SER A 124 34.00 -35.12 38.37
N ILE A 125 33.36 -35.01 37.20
CA ILE A 125 33.38 -33.78 36.39
C ILE A 125 32.54 -32.69 37.07
N GLU A 126 33.12 -31.51 37.29
CA GLU A 126 32.40 -30.35 37.81
C GLU A 126 31.80 -29.47 36.71
N VAL A 127 32.46 -29.32 35.57
CA VAL A 127 31.96 -28.54 34.44
C VAL A 127 31.91 -29.44 33.22
N LEU A 128 30.69 -29.73 32.74
CA LEU A 128 30.49 -30.58 31.58
C LEU A 128 30.43 -29.72 30.31
N ALA A 129 31.61 -29.36 29.81
CA ALA A 129 31.76 -28.73 28.50
C ALA A 129 31.76 -29.82 27.42
N VAL A 130 30.77 -29.77 26.52
CA VAL A 130 30.58 -30.74 25.44
C VAL A 130 30.28 -29.96 24.17
N GLN A 131 31.00 -30.24 23.08
CA GLN A 131 30.69 -29.62 21.78
C GLN A 131 29.37 -30.17 21.18
N ASP A 132 28.66 -29.31 20.45
CA ASP A 132 27.29 -29.39 19.90
C ASP A 132 26.78 -30.71 19.26
N THR A 133 27.60 -31.76 19.12
CA THR A 133 27.26 -33.00 18.39
C THR A 133 27.56 -34.30 19.12
N PHE A 134 28.34 -34.31 20.21
CA PHE A 134 28.87 -35.57 20.77
C PHE A 134 27.77 -36.57 21.17
N PHE A 135 26.78 -36.13 21.96
CA PHE A 135 25.70 -37.00 22.42
C PHE A 135 24.56 -37.18 21.40
N LYS A 136 24.49 -36.31 20.38
CA LYS A 136 23.35 -36.26 19.45
C LYS A 136 23.15 -37.57 18.66
N ASN A 137 24.25 -38.25 18.33
CA ASN A 137 24.23 -39.50 17.57
C ASN A 137 24.22 -40.77 18.44
N LEU A 138 24.29 -40.62 19.77
CA LEU A 138 24.32 -41.74 20.70
C LEU A 138 22.91 -42.16 21.11
N GLY A 139 22.74 -43.44 21.47
CA GLY A 139 21.51 -43.98 22.03
C GLY A 139 21.26 -43.62 23.49
N VAL A 140 21.92 -42.58 24.02
CA VAL A 140 21.95 -42.29 25.47
C VAL A 140 20.56 -41.86 25.95
N GLU A 141 20.07 -42.60 26.93
CA GLU A 141 18.79 -42.38 27.59
C GLU A 141 18.99 -41.76 28.99
N ASN A 142 20.06 -42.14 29.71
CA ASN A 142 20.27 -41.76 31.11
C ASN A 142 21.70 -41.27 31.37
N ILE A 143 21.85 -40.19 32.14
CA ILE A 143 23.14 -39.67 32.59
C ILE A 143 23.11 -39.38 34.08
N TYR A 144 24.14 -39.86 34.78
CA TYR A 144 24.32 -39.72 36.22
C TYR A 144 25.64 -38.98 36.47
N ALA A 145 25.58 -37.75 36.99
CA ALA A 145 26.80 -36.97 37.25
C ALA A 145 26.73 -36.22 38.59
N PRO A 146 27.19 -36.83 39.70
CA PRO A 146 27.05 -36.31 41.06
C PRO A 146 27.75 -34.97 41.35
N LYS A 147 28.70 -34.53 40.51
CA LYS A 147 29.50 -33.33 40.75
C LYS A 147 29.31 -32.22 39.72
N VAL A 148 28.55 -32.44 38.66
CA VAL A 148 28.39 -31.46 37.57
C VAL A 148 27.60 -30.26 38.09
N LYS A 149 28.22 -29.08 38.03
CA LYS A 149 27.69 -27.76 38.41
C LYS A 149 27.23 -26.94 37.22
N GLU A 150 27.83 -27.14 36.05
CA GLU A 150 27.49 -26.42 34.83
C GLU A 150 27.51 -27.35 33.62
N ILE A 151 26.54 -27.18 32.71
CA ILE A 151 26.50 -27.87 31.42
C ILE A 151 26.60 -26.85 30.31
N GLY A 152 27.55 -27.06 29.40
CA GLY A 152 27.78 -26.20 28.24
C GLY A 152 26.60 -26.16 27.25
N PRO A 153 26.67 -25.23 26.28
CA PRO A 153 25.64 -25.06 25.26
C PRO A 153 25.47 -26.32 24.40
N ASN A 154 24.24 -26.59 23.97
CA ASN A 154 23.85 -27.67 23.05
C ASN A 154 24.24 -29.12 23.44
N ALA A 155 24.84 -29.35 24.61
CA ALA A 155 25.45 -30.65 24.98
C ALA A 155 24.54 -31.86 24.71
N PHE A 156 23.24 -31.71 24.94
CA PHE A 156 22.23 -32.76 24.82
C PHE A 156 21.08 -32.42 23.87
N LYS A 157 21.31 -31.50 22.94
CA LYS A 157 20.30 -31.06 21.98
C LYS A 157 19.91 -32.22 21.04
N ARG A 158 18.61 -32.43 20.82
CA ARG A 158 18.05 -33.48 19.95
C ARG A 158 18.52 -34.90 20.31
N THR A 159 18.78 -35.17 21.59
CA THR A 159 19.13 -36.50 22.11
C THR A 159 17.91 -37.32 22.51
N LYS A 160 18.10 -38.62 22.73
CA LYS A 160 17.08 -39.57 23.21
C LYS A 160 17.02 -39.70 24.74
N LEU A 161 17.49 -38.67 25.47
CA LEU A 161 17.48 -38.67 26.92
C LEU A 161 16.06 -38.86 27.46
N THR A 162 15.94 -39.56 28.59
CA THR A 162 14.69 -39.76 29.34
C THR A 162 14.84 -39.26 30.77
N HIS A 163 16.00 -39.49 31.41
CA HIS A 163 16.27 -39.10 32.79
C HIS A 163 17.69 -38.56 33.01
N LEU A 164 17.82 -37.57 33.90
CA LEU A 164 19.09 -36.97 34.32
C LEU A 164 19.15 -36.82 35.84
N ASP A 165 20.32 -37.05 36.42
CA ASP A 165 20.57 -37.02 37.86
C ASP A 165 21.84 -36.20 38.16
N PHE A 166 21.64 -34.91 38.45
CA PHE A 166 22.68 -33.89 38.62
C PHE A 166 22.48 -33.06 39.91
N PRO A 167 22.74 -33.63 41.10
CA PRO A 167 22.39 -32.99 42.36
C PRO A 167 23.14 -31.68 42.66
N GLU A 168 24.30 -31.47 42.04
CA GLU A 168 25.14 -30.28 42.20
C GLU A 168 24.95 -29.25 41.07
N LEU A 169 24.05 -29.49 40.11
CA LEU A 169 23.89 -28.62 38.94
C LEU A 169 23.35 -27.26 39.35
N GLU A 170 24.05 -26.19 38.95
CA GLU A 170 23.68 -24.80 39.20
C GLU A 170 23.27 -24.05 37.92
N ILE A 171 23.85 -24.39 36.76
CA ILE A 171 23.66 -23.65 35.50
C ILE A 171 23.42 -24.60 34.32
N ILE A 172 22.36 -24.32 33.55
CA ILE A 172 22.09 -24.94 32.25
C ILE A 172 22.36 -23.93 31.13
N GLY A 173 23.24 -24.31 30.20
CA GLY A 173 23.63 -23.55 29.02
C GLY A 173 22.52 -23.32 27.98
N TYR A 174 22.87 -22.53 26.95
CA TYR A 174 22.01 -22.26 25.80
C TYR A 174 21.67 -23.57 25.06
N GLN A 175 20.37 -23.81 24.79
CA GLN A 175 19.85 -24.95 24.03
C GLN A 175 20.31 -26.34 24.52
N THR A 176 20.78 -26.46 25.77
CA THR A 176 21.42 -27.68 26.27
C THR A 176 20.56 -28.93 26.03
N PHE A 177 19.24 -28.89 26.27
CA PHE A 177 18.32 -30.00 26.06
C PHE A 177 17.30 -29.75 24.95
N GLY A 178 17.55 -28.77 24.08
CA GLY A 178 16.59 -28.34 23.05
C GLY A 178 16.15 -29.48 22.12
N ASN A 179 14.83 -29.69 22.00
CA ASN A 179 14.18 -30.75 21.24
C ASN A 179 14.68 -32.16 21.59
N SER A 180 15.16 -32.39 22.82
CA SER A 180 15.44 -33.73 23.32
C SER A 180 14.17 -34.42 23.80
N THR A 181 14.23 -35.74 24.01
CA THR A 181 13.09 -36.50 24.56
C THR A 181 13.04 -36.48 26.09
N LEU A 182 13.81 -35.62 26.76
CA LEU A 182 13.99 -35.61 28.21
C LEU A 182 12.65 -35.55 28.95
N GLU A 183 12.41 -36.50 29.85
CA GLU A 183 11.15 -36.63 30.59
C GLU A 183 11.26 -36.20 32.07
N SER A 184 12.45 -36.33 32.66
CA SER A 184 12.72 -35.93 34.05
C SER A 184 14.18 -35.53 34.29
N ILE A 185 14.39 -34.64 35.25
CA ILE A 185 15.71 -34.20 35.71
C ILE A 185 15.68 -33.96 37.22
N ASP A 186 16.67 -34.46 37.95
CA ASP A 186 16.92 -34.15 39.35
C ASP A 186 18.09 -33.17 39.47
N ALA A 187 17.78 -31.90 39.81
CA ALA A 187 18.74 -30.81 39.91
C ALA A 187 18.31 -29.78 40.98
N PRO A 188 18.35 -30.14 42.28
CA PRO A 188 17.82 -29.33 43.37
C PRO A 188 18.57 -28.00 43.60
N LYS A 189 19.83 -27.90 43.15
CA LYS A 189 20.67 -26.70 43.28
C LYS A 189 20.65 -25.78 42.06
N LEU A 190 19.80 -26.07 41.06
CA LEU A 190 19.76 -25.33 39.80
C LEU A 190 19.31 -23.88 40.05
N LYS A 191 20.14 -22.92 39.63
CA LYS A 191 19.92 -21.47 39.82
C LYS A 191 19.53 -20.77 38.53
N VAL A 192 20.08 -21.18 37.39
CA VAL A 192 19.93 -20.47 36.11
C VAL A 192 19.69 -21.43 34.95
N ILE A 193 18.70 -21.12 34.11
CA ILE A 193 18.46 -21.76 32.81
C ILE A 193 18.60 -20.70 31.71
N LEU A 194 19.59 -20.88 30.83
CA LEU A 194 19.82 -19.98 29.70
C LEU A 194 18.89 -20.30 28.50
N PHE A 195 18.93 -19.42 27.49
CA PHE A 195 18.06 -19.43 26.30
C PHE A 195 17.78 -20.84 25.76
N GLU A 196 16.50 -21.16 25.56
CA GLU A 196 16.01 -22.44 25.01
C GLU A 196 16.55 -23.72 25.70
N GLY A 197 17.00 -23.63 26.96
CA GLY A 197 17.64 -24.75 27.68
C GLY A 197 16.84 -26.06 27.65
N PHE A 198 15.51 -25.99 27.79
CA PHE A 198 14.57 -27.12 27.77
C PHE A 198 13.49 -27.00 26.67
N ARG A 199 13.74 -26.21 25.63
CA ARG A 199 12.76 -26.00 24.54
C ARG A 199 12.37 -27.34 23.91
N GLY A 200 11.08 -27.60 23.71
CA GLY A 200 10.59 -28.79 23.00
C GLY A 200 10.89 -30.12 23.69
N THR A 201 11.13 -30.11 25.00
CA THR A 201 11.36 -31.32 25.80
C THR A 201 10.06 -32.00 26.22
N LYS A 202 10.16 -33.26 26.68
CA LYS A 202 9.04 -34.04 27.22
C LYS A 202 8.94 -33.99 28.75
N LEU A 203 9.55 -32.98 29.38
CA LEU A 203 9.49 -32.78 30.82
C LEU A 203 8.03 -32.65 31.24
N LYS A 204 7.67 -33.22 32.39
CA LYS A 204 6.32 -33.11 32.96
C LYS A 204 6.32 -32.34 34.28
N HIS A 205 7.17 -32.78 35.22
CA HIS A 205 7.26 -32.19 36.54
C HIS A 205 8.72 -31.92 36.86
N VAL A 206 9.03 -30.71 37.30
CA VAL A 206 10.38 -30.34 37.74
C VAL A 206 10.35 -29.65 39.10
N ASN A 207 11.37 -29.93 39.91
CA ASN A 207 11.52 -29.37 41.25
C ASN A 207 12.87 -28.65 41.36
N PHE A 208 12.85 -27.32 41.25
CA PHE A 208 14.04 -26.48 41.25
C PHE A 208 13.94 -25.39 42.35
N PRO A 209 14.09 -25.77 43.64
CA PRO A 209 13.84 -24.88 44.77
C PRO A 209 14.77 -23.64 44.81
N GLU A 210 15.95 -23.75 44.21
CA GLU A 210 16.97 -22.69 44.15
C GLU A 210 16.96 -21.88 42.85
N LEU A 211 16.00 -22.12 41.94
CA LEU A 211 15.98 -21.46 40.63
C LEU A 211 15.63 -19.98 40.75
N GLU A 212 16.52 -19.12 40.28
CA GLU A 212 16.36 -17.66 40.37
C GLU A 212 16.04 -17.00 39.03
N ARG A 213 16.48 -17.58 37.91
CA ARG A 213 16.33 -16.99 36.57
C ARG A 213 16.16 -18.04 35.47
N ILE A 214 15.23 -17.77 34.56
CA ILE A 214 15.10 -18.48 33.27
C ILE A 214 15.06 -17.49 32.12
N ASP A 215 15.79 -17.80 31.04
CA ASP A 215 15.92 -16.92 29.89
C ASP A 215 14.88 -17.20 28.80
N PHE A 216 14.98 -16.47 27.69
CA PHE A 216 14.08 -16.55 26.54
C PHE A 216 13.82 -18.00 26.07
N ALA A 217 12.54 -18.31 25.87
CA ALA A 217 12.05 -19.58 25.34
C ALA A 217 12.56 -20.86 26.05
N SER A 218 13.00 -20.76 27.31
CA SER A 218 13.65 -21.86 28.05
C SER A 218 12.82 -23.15 28.08
N PHE A 219 11.50 -23.08 28.22
CA PHE A 219 10.57 -24.23 28.22
C PHE A 219 9.57 -24.20 27.06
N LYS A 220 9.78 -23.34 26.05
CA LYS A 220 8.85 -23.20 24.92
C LYS A 220 8.59 -24.55 24.24
N ASP A 221 7.35 -24.81 23.83
CA ASP A 221 6.95 -26.05 23.15
C ASP A 221 7.19 -27.34 23.97
N SER A 222 7.49 -27.24 25.27
CA SER A 222 7.68 -28.42 26.14
C SER A 222 6.36 -28.98 26.65
N THR A 223 6.36 -30.24 27.07
CA THR A 223 5.16 -30.86 27.68
C THR A 223 5.03 -30.57 29.18
N LEU A 224 5.74 -29.56 29.71
CA LEU A 224 5.82 -29.29 31.14
C LEU A 224 4.43 -29.03 31.73
N GLU A 225 4.05 -29.76 32.77
CA GLU A 225 2.77 -29.69 33.47
C GLU A 225 2.87 -28.94 34.81
N SER A 226 4.01 -29.07 35.51
CA SER A 226 4.30 -28.32 36.74
C SER A 226 5.78 -28.01 36.97
N ILE A 227 6.04 -26.90 37.65
CA ILE A 227 7.36 -26.45 38.10
C ILE A 227 7.27 -25.93 39.52
N ASN A 228 8.13 -26.41 40.42
CA ASN A 228 8.34 -25.83 41.75
C ASN A 228 9.61 -24.96 41.72
N ALA A 229 9.47 -23.63 41.75
CA ALA A 229 10.58 -22.68 41.69
C ALA A 229 10.27 -21.39 42.51
N PRO A 230 10.21 -21.47 43.85
CA PRO A 230 9.73 -20.39 44.71
C PRO A 230 10.66 -19.16 44.75
N LYS A 231 11.93 -19.30 44.33
CA LYS A 231 12.92 -18.22 44.29
C LYS A 231 13.03 -17.54 42.92
N LEU A 232 12.19 -17.91 41.95
CA LEU A 232 12.28 -17.43 40.57
C LEU A 232 11.89 -15.95 40.47
N LYS A 233 12.86 -15.11 40.10
CA LYS A 233 12.72 -13.64 40.03
C LYS A 233 12.53 -13.14 38.60
N GLU A 234 13.12 -13.83 37.63
CA GLU A 234 13.18 -13.39 36.23
C GLU A 234 12.81 -14.53 35.26
N ILE A 235 11.89 -14.23 34.35
CA ILE A 235 11.40 -15.16 33.32
C ILE A 235 11.46 -14.48 31.96
N GLY A 236 12.35 -14.92 31.08
CA GLY A 236 12.47 -14.35 29.74
C GLY A 236 11.21 -14.50 28.89
N SER A 237 11.13 -13.69 27.82
CA SER A 237 10.04 -13.76 26.85
C SER A 237 9.88 -15.18 26.29
N ASN A 238 8.67 -15.58 25.93
CA ASN A 238 8.36 -16.92 25.39
C ASN A 238 8.70 -18.12 26.32
N ALA A 239 9.19 -17.92 27.55
CA ALA A 239 9.78 -19.01 28.33
C ALA A 239 8.86 -20.22 28.51
N PHE A 240 7.56 -20.02 28.72
CA PHE A 240 6.55 -21.07 28.88
C PHE A 240 5.50 -21.05 27.75
N ALA A 241 5.83 -20.49 26.59
CA ALA A 241 4.92 -20.46 25.45
C ALA A 241 4.63 -21.88 24.94
N ASN A 242 3.36 -22.17 24.63
CA ASN A 242 2.90 -23.47 24.13
C ASN A 242 3.31 -24.65 25.05
N THR A 243 3.19 -24.45 26.37
CA THR A 243 3.42 -25.49 27.38
C THR A 243 2.10 -26.05 27.93
N LYS A 244 2.19 -27.22 28.58
CA LYS A 244 1.06 -27.85 29.30
C LYS A 244 0.96 -27.42 30.77
N LEU A 245 1.60 -26.30 31.13
CA LEU A 245 1.73 -25.86 32.51
C LEU A 245 0.33 -25.48 33.02
N THR A 246 -0.18 -26.14 34.05
CA THR A 246 -1.53 -25.86 34.57
C THR A 246 -1.51 -24.79 35.67
N ASN A 247 -0.50 -24.83 36.54
CA ASN A 247 -0.38 -23.90 37.67
C ASN A 247 1.06 -23.39 37.79
N ALA A 248 1.21 -22.12 38.14
CA ALA A 248 2.51 -21.47 38.35
C ALA A 248 2.54 -20.76 39.70
N ASP A 249 3.58 -21.00 40.50
CA ASP A 249 3.79 -20.33 41.79
C ASP A 249 5.15 -19.61 41.78
N PHE A 250 5.12 -18.30 41.56
CA PHE A 250 6.30 -17.44 41.37
C PHE A 250 6.19 -16.18 42.25
N PRO A 251 6.34 -16.32 43.59
CA PRO A 251 6.06 -15.25 44.54
C PRO A 251 7.00 -14.03 44.44
N GLU A 252 8.17 -14.20 43.81
CA GLU A 252 9.21 -13.19 43.65
C GLU A 252 9.19 -12.49 42.27
N LEU A 253 8.30 -12.88 41.37
CA LEU A 253 8.24 -12.33 40.00
C LEU A 253 7.70 -10.90 39.99
N VAL A 254 8.40 -9.99 39.30
CA VAL A 254 8.05 -8.55 39.22
C VAL A 254 7.50 -8.14 37.85
N THR A 255 7.92 -8.80 36.77
CA THR A 255 7.49 -8.48 35.41
C THR A 255 7.19 -9.76 34.65
N ILE A 256 6.13 -9.76 33.86
CA ILE A 256 5.81 -10.83 32.92
C ILE A 256 6.10 -10.33 31.51
N TYR A 257 7.20 -10.82 30.95
CA TYR A 257 7.72 -10.41 29.65
C TYR A 257 6.86 -10.91 28.48
N PRO A 258 7.15 -10.48 27.24
CA PRO A 258 6.31 -10.78 26.10
C PRO A 258 6.15 -12.27 25.83
N GLU A 259 4.92 -12.68 25.50
CA GLU A 259 4.57 -14.05 25.13
C GLU A 259 4.93 -15.13 26.16
N THR A 260 5.28 -14.78 27.41
CA THR A 260 5.83 -15.74 28.39
C THR A 260 4.96 -16.98 28.59
N PHE A 261 3.63 -16.85 28.63
CA PHE A 261 2.66 -17.93 28.80
C PHE A 261 1.69 -18.04 27.59
N LYS A 262 2.07 -17.50 26.44
CA LYS A 262 1.25 -17.55 25.22
C LYS A 262 0.92 -18.99 24.82
N ASP A 263 -0.33 -19.25 24.47
CA ASP A 263 -0.85 -20.56 24.06
C ASP A 263 -0.60 -21.68 25.11
N SER A 264 -0.38 -21.33 26.38
CA SER A 264 -0.23 -22.31 27.46
C SER A 264 -1.58 -22.81 28.00
N THR A 265 -1.58 -23.96 28.67
CA THR A 265 -2.76 -24.46 29.40
C THR A 265 -2.89 -23.91 30.82
N LEU A 266 -2.24 -22.77 31.12
CA LEU A 266 -2.16 -22.21 32.46
C LEU A 266 -3.53 -21.78 32.96
N GLU A 267 -3.99 -22.36 34.06
CA GLU A 267 -5.29 -22.10 34.68
C GLU A 267 -5.19 -21.15 35.87
N SER A 268 -4.06 -21.18 36.60
CA SER A 268 -3.78 -20.27 37.71
C SER A 268 -2.29 -19.87 37.81
N ILE A 269 -2.04 -18.68 38.33
CA ILE A 269 -0.70 -18.16 38.64
C ILE A 269 -0.72 -17.38 39.95
N ASN A 270 0.23 -17.67 40.84
CA ASN A 270 0.50 -16.90 42.05
C ASN A 270 1.77 -16.06 41.87
N ALA A 271 1.64 -14.76 41.67
CA ALA A 271 2.76 -13.84 41.52
C ALA A 271 2.40 -12.42 42.03
N PRO A 272 2.28 -12.23 43.36
CA PRO A 272 1.69 -11.03 43.95
C PRO A 272 2.53 -9.75 43.78
N LYS A 273 3.83 -9.87 43.43
CA LYS A 273 4.75 -8.74 43.23
C LYS A 273 4.78 -8.20 41.80
N VAL A 274 4.01 -8.78 40.88
CA VAL A 274 4.00 -8.37 39.46
C VAL A 274 3.48 -6.93 39.33
N LYS A 275 4.27 -6.09 38.66
CA LYS A 275 3.98 -4.67 38.39
C LYS A 275 3.66 -4.38 36.93
N GLU A 276 4.19 -5.18 36.00
CA GLU A 276 3.96 -5.00 34.57
C GLU A 276 3.77 -6.36 33.88
N ILE A 277 2.76 -6.41 33.01
CA ILE A 277 2.53 -7.51 32.08
C ILE A 277 2.73 -6.94 30.68
N GLU A 278 3.65 -7.52 29.92
CA GLU A 278 3.98 -7.06 28.57
C GLU A 278 3.13 -7.74 27.49
N GLU A 279 3.46 -7.44 26.23
CA GLU A 279 2.69 -7.82 25.05
C GLU A 279 2.47 -9.34 24.95
N ASN A 280 1.25 -9.77 24.65
CA ASN A 280 0.90 -11.18 24.40
C ASN A 280 1.20 -12.16 25.56
N ALA A 281 1.53 -11.68 26.76
CA ALA A 281 2.06 -12.50 27.86
C ALA A 281 1.20 -13.73 28.20
N PHE A 282 -0.13 -13.61 28.15
CA PHE A 282 -1.11 -14.66 28.43
C PHE A 282 -2.09 -14.88 27.27
N ARG A 283 -1.71 -14.51 26.04
CA ARG A 283 -2.57 -14.70 24.86
C ARG A 283 -2.97 -16.17 24.71
N ASN A 284 -4.27 -16.44 24.59
CA ASN A 284 -4.88 -17.77 24.52
C ASN A 284 -4.56 -18.71 25.72
N ALA A 285 -4.06 -18.17 26.84
CA ALA A 285 -3.89 -18.93 28.08
C ALA A 285 -5.25 -19.28 28.71
N LYS A 286 -5.32 -20.38 29.47
CA LYS A 286 -6.56 -20.90 30.07
C LYS A 286 -6.88 -20.32 31.46
N LEU A 287 -6.31 -19.15 31.78
CA LEU A 287 -6.52 -18.47 33.04
C LEU A 287 -8.00 -18.11 33.22
N THR A 288 -8.56 -18.40 34.39
CA THR A 288 -9.96 -18.03 34.71
C THR A 288 -10.03 -16.88 35.71
N HIS A 289 -9.01 -16.72 36.54
CA HIS A 289 -8.85 -15.64 37.51
C HIS A 289 -7.36 -15.31 37.67
N VAL A 290 -7.05 -14.04 37.90
CA VAL A 290 -5.71 -13.60 38.32
C VAL A 290 -5.79 -12.57 39.44
N ASP A 291 -4.83 -12.65 40.36
CA ASP A 291 -4.68 -11.72 41.49
C ASP A 291 -3.30 -11.08 41.45
N PHE A 292 -3.25 -9.80 41.04
CA PHE A 292 -2.02 -9.02 40.89
C PHE A 292 -2.16 -7.66 41.61
N PRO A 293 -2.06 -7.62 42.95
CA PRO A 293 -2.34 -6.43 43.75
C PRO A 293 -1.40 -5.24 43.46
N GLU A 294 -0.19 -5.52 42.94
CA GLU A 294 0.83 -4.52 42.62
C GLU A 294 0.89 -4.12 41.14
N LEU A 295 -0.01 -4.65 40.29
CA LEU A 295 0.03 -4.44 38.84
C LEU A 295 -0.32 -3.00 38.46
N GLU A 296 0.57 -2.34 37.72
CA GLU A 296 0.41 -0.94 37.27
C GLU A 296 0.13 -0.82 35.78
N LYS A 297 0.59 -1.76 34.95
CA LYS A 297 0.47 -1.69 33.48
C LYS A 297 0.22 -3.04 32.82
N ILE A 298 -0.68 -3.04 31.84
CA ILE A 298 -1.04 -4.19 31.02
C ILE A 298 -0.76 -3.86 29.56
N GLY A 299 0.12 -4.63 28.92
CA GLY A 299 0.55 -4.46 27.55
C GLY A 299 -0.49 -4.90 26.52
N ASN A 300 -0.18 -4.65 25.24
CA ASN A 300 -1.05 -5.00 24.13
C ASN A 300 -1.30 -6.52 24.06
N GLU A 301 -2.52 -6.92 23.75
CA GLU A 301 -2.93 -8.32 23.61
C GLU A 301 -2.59 -9.24 24.82
N ALA A 302 -2.30 -8.66 25.99
CA ALA A 302 -1.78 -9.41 27.14
C ALA A 302 -2.63 -10.63 27.53
N PHE A 303 -3.96 -10.54 27.45
CA PHE A 303 -4.93 -11.59 27.75
C PHE A 303 -5.85 -11.91 26.57
N THR A 304 -5.51 -11.51 25.34
CA THR A 304 -6.36 -11.78 24.15
C THR A 304 -6.69 -13.27 24.04
N ASP A 305 -7.94 -13.60 23.71
CA ASP A 305 -8.45 -14.97 23.57
C ASP A 305 -8.35 -15.84 24.84
N SER A 306 -8.04 -15.25 26.00
CA SER A 306 -8.04 -15.95 27.28
C SER A 306 -9.47 -16.19 27.79
N ILE A 307 -9.69 -17.23 28.59
CA ILE A 307 -10.99 -17.50 29.23
C ILE A 307 -11.18 -16.75 30.56
N LEU A 308 -10.41 -15.68 30.78
CA LEU A 308 -10.35 -14.91 32.01
C LEU A 308 -11.72 -14.33 32.38
N LYS A 309 -12.20 -14.64 33.59
CA LYS A 309 -13.51 -14.22 34.10
C LYS A 309 -13.41 -13.05 35.08
N SER A 310 -12.29 -12.93 35.78
CA SER A 310 -12.05 -11.87 36.76
C SER A 310 -10.55 -11.58 36.92
N ILE A 311 -10.25 -10.35 37.32
CA ILE A 311 -8.91 -9.86 37.63
C ILE A 311 -8.98 -8.97 38.85
N ASN A 312 -8.09 -9.16 39.83
CA ASN A 312 -7.86 -8.23 40.92
C ASN A 312 -6.55 -7.47 40.67
N ALA A 313 -6.64 -6.19 40.28
CA ALA A 313 -5.48 -5.37 39.97
C ALA A 313 -5.78 -3.87 40.19
N PRO A 314 -5.89 -3.42 41.45
CA PRO A 314 -6.42 -2.10 41.79
C PRO A 314 -5.50 -0.92 41.40
N LYS A 315 -4.21 -1.19 41.16
CA LYS A 315 -3.20 -0.16 40.85
C LYS A 315 -2.98 0.07 39.34
N VAL A 316 -3.73 -0.61 38.47
CA VAL A 316 -3.56 -0.50 37.02
C VAL A 316 -3.88 0.91 36.54
N LYS A 317 -2.93 1.55 35.87
CA LYS A 317 -3.03 2.90 35.30
C LYS A 317 -3.19 2.89 33.78
N GLU A 318 -2.69 1.86 33.11
CA GLU A 318 -2.67 1.77 31.64
C GLU A 318 -2.99 0.34 31.17
N ILE A 319 -3.94 0.25 30.24
CA ILE A 319 -4.30 -0.97 29.50
C ILE A 319 -4.01 -0.72 28.02
N GLY A 320 -3.26 -1.63 27.40
CA GLY A 320 -2.88 -1.60 25.99
C GLY A 320 -4.02 -1.93 25.02
N ASP A 321 -3.69 -1.91 23.74
CA ASP A 321 -4.62 -2.23 22.67
C ASP A 321 -4.91 -3.75 22.70
N PHE A 322 -6.18 -4.13 22.50
CA PHE A 322 -6.66 -5.52 22.55
C PHE A 322 -6.38 -6.31 23.84
N SER A 323 -5.88 -5.71 24.93
CA SER A 323 -5.36 -6.44 26.09
C SER A 323 -6.30 -7.49 26.69
N PHE A 324 -7.60 -7.28 26.64
CA PHE A 324 -8.65 -8.20 27.10
C PHE A 324 -9.64 -8.55 25.98
N ALA A 325 -9.25 -8.46 24.71
CA ALA A 325 -10.12 -8.82 23.60
C ALA A 325 -10.51 -10.32 23.64
N ASN A 326 -11.77 -10.61 23.37
CA ASN A 326 -12.34 -11.97 23.40
C ASN A 326 -12.14 -12.71 24.76
N THR A 327 -12.11 -11.98 25.87
CA THR A 327 -12.09 -12.59 27.21
C THR A 327 -13.50 -12.92 27.72
N LYS A 328 -13.59 -13.47 28.94
CA LYS A 328 -14.87 -13.74 29.64
C LYS A 328 -15.09 -12.80 30.82
N LEU A 329 -14.41 -11.65 30.85
CA LEU A 329 -14.55 -10.63 31.88
C LEU A 329 -15.97 -10.08 31.89
N THR A 330 -16.56 -9.99 33.09
CA THR A 330 -17.93 -9.47 33.27
C THR A 330 -17.96 -8.18 34.09
N ASN A 331 -17.15 -8.05 35.12
CA ASN A 331 -17.02 -6.83 35.89
C ASN A 331 -15.56 -6.62 36.25
N VAL A 332 -15.09 -5.37 36.16
CA VAL A 332 -13.72 -5.02 36.52
C VAL A 332 -13.70 -3.72 37.34
N ASP A 333 -12.80 -3.68 38.32
CA ASP A 333 -12.49 -2.48 39.09
C ASP A 333 -11.04 -2.08 38.83
N PHE A 334 -10.87 -0.98 38.13
CA PHE A 334 -9.58 -0.36 37.84
C PHE A 334 -9.64 1.11 38.28
N SER A 335 -9.79 1.31 39.60
CA SER A 335 -9.97 2.63 40.21
C SER A 335 -8.88 3.67 39.85
N GLU A 336 -7.66 3.21 39.56
CA GLU A 336 -6.50 4.04 39.18
C GLU A 336 -6.28 4.18 37.66
N LEU A 337 -7.14 3.58 36.83
CA LEU A 337 -6.96 3.51 35.38
C LEU A 337 -7.14 4.88 34.72
N GLU A 338 -6.11 5.30 33.98
CA GLU A 338 -6.10 6.56 33.24
C GLU A 338 -6.25 6.36 31.74
N LYS A 339 -5.72 5.25 31.19
CA LYS A 339 -5.63 4.98 29.75
C LYS A 339 -6.17 3.61 29.37
N ILE A 340 -7.01 3.57 28.34
CA ILE A 340 -7.57 2.35 27.76
C ILE A 340 -7.26 2.35 26.26
N GLY A 341 -6.54 1.33 25.82
CA GLY A 341 -6.17 1.12 24.42
C GLY A 341 -7.36 0.78 23.51
N SER A 342 -7.10 0.82 22.20
CA SER A 342 -8.10 0.51 21.19
C SER A 342 -8.50 -0.95 21.30
N TRP A 343 -9.79 -1.26 21.17
CA TRP A 343 -10.31 -2.64 21.25
C TRP A 343 -9.96 -3.38 22.55
N ALA A 344 -9.54 -2.68 23.62
CA ALA A 344 -9.00 -3.28 24.84
C ALA A 344 -9.91 -4.34 25.47
N PHE A 345 -11.23 -4.16 25.45
CA PHE A 345 -12.23 -5.10 25.98
C PHE A 345 -13.13 -5.67 24.88
N ALA A 346 -12.74 -5.58 23.62
CA ALA A 346 -13.59 -5.96 22.50
C ALA A 346 -14.10 -7.41 22.59
N SER A 347 -15.37 -7.63 22.25
CA SER A 347 -16.03 -8.94 22.32
C SER A 347 -15.93 -9.63 23.69
N SER A 348 -15.71 -8.87 24.77
CA SER A 348 -15.82 -9.36 26.15
C SER A 348 -17.22 -9.10 26.68
N PRO A 349 -17.81 -10.02 27.47
CA PRO A 349 -19.15 -9.86 28.03
C PRO A 349 -19.17 -8.92 29.25
N LEU A 350 -18.41 -7.81 29.17
CA LEU A 350 -18.25 -6.83 30.22
C LEU A 350 -19.59 -6.14 30.47
N LYS A 351 -20.03 -6.11 31.72
CA LYS A 351 -21.27 -5.50 32.21
C LYS A 351 -20.98 -4.26 33.05
N ALA A 352 -19.83 -4.16 33.70
CA ALA A 352 -19.47 -2.94 34.43
C ALA A 352 -17.95 -2.76 34.47
N ILE A 353 -17.52 -1.49 34.43
CA ILE A 353 -16.15 -1.08 34.69
C ILE A 353 -16.15 0.12 35.64
N ASN A 354 -15.41 0.01 36.74
CA ASN A 354 -15.11 1.14 37.60
C ASN A 354 -13.73 1.70 37.23
N ALA A 355 -13.68 2.85 36.56
CA ALA A 355 -12.44 3.56 36.22
C ALA A 355 -12.66 5.09 36.24
N PRO A 356 -12.79 5.68 37.45
CA PRO A 356 -13.17 7.09 37.60
C PRO A 356 -12.07 8.06 37.13
N LYS A 357 -10.81 7.60 37.02
CA LYS A 357 -9.68 8.41 36.54
C LYS A 357 -9.41 8.26 35.05
N ALA A 358 -10.25 7.53 34.30
CA ALA A 358 -10.05 7.32 32.88
C ALA A 358 -10.09 8.66 32.13
N LYS A 359 -8.98 9.02 31.52
CA LYS A 359 -8.81 10.25 30.74
C LYS A 359 -8.82 9.95 29.24
N TRP A 360 -8.27 8.80 28.84
CA TRP A 360 -8.12 8.43 27.43
C TRP A 360 -8.71 7.06 27.19
N VAL A 361 -9.87 7.02 26.55
CA VAL A 361 -10.49 5.80 26.04
C VAL A 361 -10.39 5.82 24.53
N LYS A 362 -9.53 4.98 23.96
CA LYS A 362 -9.34 4.93 22.51
C LYS A 362 -10.49 4.23 21.79
N SER A 363 -10.48 4.38 20.47
CA SER A 363 -11.40 3.80 19.48
C SER A 363 -11.78 2.35 19.78
N ASN A 364 -13.08 2.07 19.78
CA ASN A 364 -13.65 0.74 19.96
C ASN A 364 -13.19 -0.04 21.22
N ALA A 365 -12.67 0.64 22.25
CA ALA A 365 -12.19 -0.01 23.48
C ALA A 365 -13.21 -0.98 24.13
N PHE A 366 -14.51 -0.76 23.89
CA PHE A 366 -15.62 -1.57 24.39
C PHE A 366 -16.50 -2.13 23.27
N ASP A 367 -15.99 -2.29 22.05
CA ASP A 367 -16.78 -2.82 20.93
C ASP A 367 -17.32 -4.23 21.21
N ASP A 368 -18.55 -4.49 20.78
CA ASP A 368 -19.28 -5.73 21.04
C ASP A 368 -19.28 -6.18 22.52
N THR A 369 -19.28 -5.23 23.46
CA THR A 369 -19.42 -5.52 24.89
C THR A 369 -20.84 -5.28 25.39
N SER A 370 -21.28 -6.07 26.38
CA SER A 370 -22.59 -5.82 27.03
C SER A 370 -22.69 -4.50 27.80
N TYR A 371 -21.55 -3.86 28.06
CA TYR A 371 -21.44 -2.58 28.72
C TYR A 371 -22.05 -1.49 27.86
N LEU A 372 -21.74 -1.46 26.55
CA LEU A 372 -22.30 -0.49 25.62
C LEU A 372 -23.78 -0.73 25.29
N TYR A 373 -24.36 -1.91 25.56
CA TYR A 373 -25.78 -2.18 25.30
C TYR A 373 -26.71 -1.70 26.42
N GLN A 374 -26.18 -1.08 27.48
CA GLN A 374 -26.99 -0.54 28.56
C GLN A 374 -27.82 0.67 28.11
N LEU A 375 -28.99 0.82 28.74
CA LEU A 375 -29.88 1.96 28.53
C LEU A 375 -29.33 3.18 29.28
N GLY A 376 -29.33 4.34 28.63
CA GLY A 376 -28.93 5.62 29.25
C GLY A 376 -27.62 6.21 28.71
N THR A 377 -26.98 7.02 29.54
CA THR A 377 -25.71 7.69 29.23
C THR A 377 -24.56 6.93 29.90
N ILE A 378 -23.52 6.60 29.13
CA ILE A 378 -22.36 5.87 29.63
C ILE A 378 -21.16 6.83 29.61
N ILE A 379 -20.67 7.17 30.79
CA ILE A 379 -19.48 8.01 31.01
C ILE A 379 -18.45 7.19 31.76
N LEU A 380 -17.19 7.27 31.35
CA LEU A 380 -16.06 6.66 32.03
C LEU A 380 -14.97 7.73 32.24
N GLY A 381 -14.78 8.14 33.49
CA GLY A 381 -13.95 9.30 33.84
C GLY A 381 -14.38 10.56 33.06
N ASN A 382 -13.49 11.10 32.24
CA ASN A 382 -13.73 12.30 31.44
C ASN A 382 -14.19 12.01 30.00
N SER A 383 -14.50 10.75 29.67
CA SER A 383 -14.93 10.31 28.35
C SER A 383 -16.40 9.94 28.32
N LEU A 384 -17.16 10.55 27.41
CA LEU A 384 -18.52 10.12 27.08
C LEU A 384 -18.46 9.00 26.03
N LEU A 385 -18.82 7.78 26.43
CA LEU A 385 -18.69 6.58 25.60
C LEU A 385 -19.93 6.30 24.76
N LYS A 386 -21.13 6.51 25.33
CA LYS A 386 -22.38 6.27 24.61
C LYS A 386 -23.52 7.10 25.16
N TYR A 387 -24.37 7.57 24.25
CA TYR A 387 -25.56 8.32 24.57
C TYR A 387 -26.83 7.66 24.00
N ASN A 388 -27.50 6.83 24.81
CA ASN A 388 -28.75 6.13 24.44
C ASN A 388 -29.99 6.68 25.16
N ASN A 389 -29.91 7.85 25.79
CA ASN A 389 -31.02 8.36 26.58
C ASN A 389 -32.10 9.00 25.68
N ASN A 390 -33.09 8.17 25.30
CA ASN A 390 -34.24 8.58 24.49
C ASN A 390 -35.33 9.34 25.28
N LYS A 391 -35.11 9.61 26.57
CA LYS A 391 -36.10 10.31 27.43
C LYS A 391 -35.96 11.84 27.42
N ILE A 392 -35.04 12.41 26.65
CA ILE A 392 -34.94 13.87 26.55
C ILE A 392 -36.15 14.41 25.79
N ILE A 393 -36.83 15.37 26.41
CA ILE A 393 -37.99 16.07 25.85
C ILE A 393 -37.55 17.23 24.94
N ASP A 394 -36.45 17.91 25.26
CA ASP A 394 -36.02 19.15 24.59
C ASP A 394 -34.95 18.98 23.50
N ALA A 395 -34.52 17.75 23.20
CA ALA A 395 -33.44 17.44 22.25
C ALA A 395 -32.08 18.16 22.51
N VAL A 396 -31.87 18.70 23.72
CA VAL A 396 -30.62 19.37 24.15
C VAL A 396 -29.86 18.49 25.15
N VAL A 397 -28.55 18.34 24.95
CA VAL A 397 -27.64 17.69 25.90
C VAL A 397 -26.65 18.73 26.43
N ASN A 398 -26.54 18.84 27.76
CA ASN A 398 -25.55 19.67 28.43
C ASN A 398 -24.51 18.76 29.10
N LEU A 399 -23.29 18.72 28.53
CA LEU A 399 -22.18 17.97 29.11
C LEU A 399 -21.47 18.83 30.17
N PRO A 400 -21.08 18.26 31.32
CA PRO A 400 -20.32 18.99 32.33
C PRO A 400 -18.90 19.31 31.81
N GLU A 401 -18.27 20.34 32.39
CA GLU A 401 -16.92 20.78 31.99
C GLU A 401 -15.84 19.71 32.21
N THR A 402 -16.11 18.69 33.03
CA THR A 402 -15.23 17.54 33.24
C THR A 402 -15.15 16.61 32.03
N ILE A 403 -16.13 16.63 31.12
CA ILE A 403 -16.07 15.79 29.91
C ILE A 403 -15.16 16.46 28.89
N GLU A 404 -14.03 15.82 28.63
CA GLU A 404 -13.00 16.31 27.71
C GLU A 404 -13.02 15.57 26.36
N TYR A 405 -13.64 14.38 26.30
CA TYR A 405 -13.61 13.51 25.13
C TYR A 405 -15.00 12.97 24.79
N ILE A 406 -15.40 13.08 23.52
CA ILE A 406 -16.55 12.36 22.97
C ILE A 406 -15.99 11.19 22.16
N ALA A 407 -16.24 9.96 22.64
CA ALA A 407 -15.65 8.76 22.06
C ALA A 407 -16.31 8.37 20.73
N GLU A 408 -15.67 7.41 20.07
CA GLU A 408 -16.13 6.88 18.79
C GLU A 408 -17.58 6.43 18.85
N SER A 409 -18.36 6.81 17.84
CA SER A 409 -19.78 6.44 17.71
C SER A 409 -20.69 6.82 18.89
N ALA A 410 -20.27 7.68 19.83
CA ALA A 410 -21.01 7.98 21.07
C ALA A 410 -22.47 8.44 20.83
N PHE A 411 -22.72 9.12 19.72
CA PHE A 411 -24.04 9.58 19.25
C PHE A 411 -24.34 9.14 17.80
N LYS A 412 -23.64 8.13 17.28
CA LYS A 412 -23.90 7.61 15.92
C LYS A 412 -25.35 7.16 15.80
N ASN A 413 -25.98 7.50 14.67
CA ASN A 413 -27.40 7.25 14.39
C ASN A 413 -28.38 7.88 15.40
N ASN A 414 -27.96 8.78 16.29
CA ASN A 414 -28.87 9.39 17.24
C ASN A 414 -29.88 10.29 16.51
N LYS A 415 -31.17 9.91 16.53
CA LYS A 415 -32.22 10.63 15.79
C LYS A 415 -32.95 11.70 16.60
N ILE A 416 -32.60 11.88 17.87
CA ILE A 416 -33.35 12.72 18.83
C ILE A 416 -32.60 14.02 19.12
N ILE A 417 -31.31 13.93 19.44
CA ILE A 417 -30.52 15.08 19.91
C ILE A 417 -30.26 16.04 18.77
N ARG A 418 -30.55 17.32 19.01
CA ARG A 418 -30.37 18.44 18.08
C ARG A 418 -29.31 19.41 18.55
N THR A 419 -29.13 19.59 19.86
CA THR A 419 -28.12 20.52 20.39
C THR A 419 -27.24 19.85 21.45
N ILE A 420 -25.93 20.11 21.38
CA ILE A 420 -24.96 19.69 22.40
C ILE A 420 -24.17 20.90 22.89
N ASN A 421 -24.20 21.12 24.21
CA ASN A 421 -23.34 22.07 24.90
C ASN A 421 -22.22 21.29 25.59
N ALA A 422 -20.98 21.52 25.16
CA ALA A 422 -19.81 20.72 25.52
C ALA A 422 -18.60 21.62 25.88
N PRO A 423 -18.68 22.41 26.96
CA PRO A 423 -17.68 23.44 27.29
C PRO A 423 -16.29 22.89 27.65
N GLY A 424 -16.22 21.63 28.10
CA GLY A 424 -14.98 20.93 28.45
C GLY A 424 -14.33 20.14 27.31
N VAL A 425 -15.09 19.85 26.23
CA VAL A 425 -14.66 18.90 25.21
C VAL A 425 -13.51 19.47 24.38
N LYS A 426 -12.48 18.65 24.23
CA LYS A 426 -11.23 18.93 23.53
C LYS A 426 -11.10 18.10 22.25
N PHE A 427 -11.67 16.90 22.25
CA PHE A 427 -11.53 15.91 21.19
C PHE A 427 -12.88 15.24 20.88
N ILE A 428 -13.21 15.14 19.59
CA ILE A 428 -14.38 14.42 19.08
C ILE A 428 -13.89 13.31 18.16
N ASP A 429 -14.11 12.07 18.54
CA ASP A 429 -13.54 10.91 17.88
C ASP A 429 -14.35 10.43 16.66
N ASN A 430 -13.87 9.37 16.02
CA ASN A 430 -14.41 8.83 14.77
C ASN A 430 -15.92 8.56 14.85
N ASN A 431 -16.64 8.92 13.79
CA ASN A 431 -18.08 8.64 13.65
C ASN A 431 -18.97 9.11 14.83
N ALA A 432 -18.48 9.97 15.74
CA ALA A 432 -19.14 10.28 17.01
C ALA A 432 -20.60 10.73 16.84
N PHE A 433 -20.90 11.44 15.75
CA PHE A 433 -22.19 12.00 15.37
C PHE A 433 -22.64 11.58 13.96
N GLU A 434 -22.07 10.51 13.40
CA GLU A 434 -22.41 10.03 12.06
C GLU A 434 -23.91 9.70 11.97
N TYR A 435 -24.58 10.15 10.90
CA TYR A 435 -26.03 10.00 10.68
C TYR A 435 -26.91 10.53 11.83
N SER A 436 -26.43 11.46 12.65
CA SER A 436 -27.23 12.02 13.76
C SER A 436 -28.18 13.14 13.31
N SER A 437 -29.21 13.40 14.11
CA SER A 437 -30.09 14.57 13.98
C SER A 437 -29.49 15.84 14.59
N LEU A 438 -28.20 15.83 14.95
CA LEU A 438 -27.54 16.97 15.58
C LEU A 438 -27.54 18.18 14.64
N GLU A 439 -28.00 19.32 15.12
CA GLU A 439 -28.07 20.60 14.40
C GLU A 439 -27.01 21.59 14.90
N THR A 440 -26.69 21.58 16.20
CA THR A 440 -25.74 22.53 16.79
C THR A 440 -24.83 21.86 17.82
N ILE A 441 -23.53 22.18 17.76
CA ILE A 441 -22.58 21.84 18.82
C ILE A 441 -21.78 23.06 19.29
N ASN A 442 -21.81 23.31 20.59
CA ASN A 442 -21.06 24.37 21.26
C ASN A 442 -19.88 23.78 22.04
N ALA A 443 -18.69 23.78 21.45
CA ALA A 443 -17.51 23.10 21.98
C ALA A 443 -16.23 23.96 21.84
N PRO A 444 -16.12 25.07 22.60
CA PRO A 444 -15.12 26.12 22.38
C PRO A 444 -13.66 25.70 22.65
N LYS A 445 -13.45 24.54 23.30
CA LYS A 445 -12.11 24.00 23.61
C LYS A 445 -11.68 22.90 22.63
N VAL A 446 -12.52 22.52 21.66
CA VAL A 446 -12.20 21.48 20.67
C VAL A 446 -11.05 21.95 19.79
N TYR A 447 -10.02 21.12 19.68
CA TYR A 447 -8.89 21.35 18.78
C TYR A 447 -8.74 20.25 17.72
N THR A 448 -9.35 19.08 17.91
CA THR A 448 -9.35 17.97 16.93
C THR A 448 -10.75 17.35 16.79
N ILE A 449 -11.14 17.11 15.54
CA ILE A 449 -12.31 16.31 15.13
C ILE A 449 -11.80 15.19 14.23
N SER A 450 -12.04 13.93 14.59
CA SER A 450 -11.55 12.78 13.82
C SER A 450 -12.44 12.41 12.62
N ASN A 451 -12.08 11.34 11.92
CA ASN A 451 -12.69 10.93 10.67
C ASN A 451 -14.20 10.66 10.80
N GLU A 452 -14.97 11.09 9.80
CA GLU A 452 -16.42 10.86 9.72
C GLU A 452 -17.24 11.34 10.93
N ALA A 453 -16.66 12.14 11.84
CA ALA A 453 -17.26 12.48 13.12
C ALA A 453 -18.67 13.05 13.00
N PHE A 454 -18.97 13.86 12.00
CA PHE A 454 -20.30 14.44 11.74
C PHE A 454 -20.86 14.07 10.35
N LYS A 455 -20.32 13.02 9.72
CA LYS A 455 -20.71 12.59 8.38
C LYS A 455 -22.22 12.31 8.31
N ASP A 456 -22.87 12.91 7.31
CA ASP A 456 -24.31 12.81 7.04
C ASP A 456 -25.19 13.17 8.26
N SER A 457 -24.70 14.05 9.14
CA SER A 457 -25.49 14.64 10.22
C SER A 457 -26.28 15.85 9.75
N LYS A 458 -27.26 16.28 10.55
CA LYS A 458 -28.02 17.52 10.29
C LYS A 458 -27.30 18.79 10.75
N LEU A 459 -25.98 18.74 10.96
CA LEU A 459 -25.25 19.81 11.64
C LEU A 459 -25.32 21.11 10.84
N GLU A 460 -25.87 22.17 11.42
CA GLU A 460 -26.03 23.50 10.84
C GLU A 460 -25.01 24.51 11.41
N SER A 461 -24.56 24.30 12.66
CA SER A 461 -23.61 25.19 13.34
C SER A 461 -22.65 24.44 14.26
N ILE A 462 -21.36 24.84 14.21
CA ILE A 462 -20.30 24.39 15.10
C ILE A 462 -19.54 25.59 15.67
N ASN A 463 -19.44 25.68 17.00
CA ASN A 463 -18.60 26.65 17.68
C ASN A 463 -17.35 25.97 18.24
N ALA A 464 -16.26 25.99 17.47
CA ALA A 464 -14.96 25.38 17.80
C ALA A 464 -13.78 26.24 17.29
N PRO A 465 -13.56 27.46 17.83
CA PRO A 465 -12.58 28.43 17.31
C PRO A 465 -11.12 28.00 17.48
N LYS A 466 -10.86 26.92 18.24
CA LYS A 466 -9.52 26.35 18.46
C LYS A 466 -9.22 25.14 17.57
N LEU A 467 -10.13 24.80 16.65
CA LEU A 467 -10.01 23.63 15.77
C LEU A 467 -8.80 23.77 14.85
N LYS A 468 -7.90 22.77 14.90
CA LYS A 468 -6.66 22.70 14.12
C LYS A 468 -6.58 21.48 13.22
N GLU A 469 -7.23 20.39 13.61
CA GLU A 469 -7.16 19.10 12.93
C GLU A 469 -8.57 18.58 12.67
N ILE A 470 -8.87 18.25 11.41
CA ILE A 470 -10.16 17.73 10.98
C ILE A 470 -9.89 16.50 10.10
N GLY A 471 -10.34 15.34 10.54
CA GLY A 471 -10.15 14.07 9.82
C GLY A 471 -10.97 13.97 8.54
N ASP A 472 -10.64 12.96 7.73
CA ASP A 472 -11.31 12.67 6.47
C ASP A 472 -12.82 12.54 6.64
N LEU A 473 -13.59 13.09 5.70
CA LEU A 473 -15.07 13.03 5.69
C LEU A 473 -15.75 13.59 6.95
N ALA A 474 -15.03 14.23 7.88
CA ALA A 474 -15.57 14.57 9.20
C ALA A 474 -16.82 15.46 9.16
N LEU A 475 -16.94 16.34 8.15
CA LEU A 475 -18.07 17.27 7.98
C LEU A 475 -18.83 17.00 6.65
N SER A 476 -18.64 15.83 6.05
CA SER A 476 -19.25 15.45 4.77
C SER A 476 -20.76 15.31 4.93
N GLY A 477 -21.54 15.79 3.98
CA GLY A 477 -23.01 15.69 4.00
C GLY A 477 -23.69 16.51 5.11
N THR A 478 -22.96 17.41 5.78
CA THR A 478 -23.52 18.30 6.81
C THR A 478 -24.36 19.43 6.21
N ARG A 479 -25.18 20.07 7.05
CA ARG A 479 -26.00 21.24 6.70
C ARG A 479 -25.37 22.57 7.12
N LEU A 480 -24.04 22.57 7.32
CA LEU A 480 -23.32 23.77 7.71
C LEU A 480 -23.53 24.85 6.66
N LYS A 481 -23.74 26.08 7.10
CA LYS A 481 -23.78 27.27 6.22
C LYS A 481 -22.47 28.05 6.29
N HIS A 482 -21.94 28.20 7.49
CA HIS A 482 -20.73 28.97 7.76
C HIS A 482 -19.85 28.22 8.75
N ILE A 483 -18.52 28.32 8.60
CA ILE A 483 -17.56 27.80 9.58
C ILE A 483 -16.35 28.74 9.68
N ASP A 484 -15.89 28.97 10.90
CA ASP A 484 -14.73 29.82 11.21
C ASP A 484 -13.58 28.97 11.74
N LEU A 485 -12.46 28.92 11.00
CA LEU A 485 -11.32 28.05 11.19
C LEU A 485 -9.99 28.84 11.11
N PRO A 486 -9.77 29.83 12.01
CA PRO A 486 -8.67 30.80 11.89
C PRO A 486 -7.27 30.18 12.00
N GLU A 487 -7.16 28.98 12.60
CA GLU A 487 -5.90 28.28 12.86
C GLU A 487 -5.66 27.09 11.90
N LEU A 488 -6.57 26.82 10.95
CA LEU A 488 -6.47 25.67 10.08
C LEU A 488 -5.47 25.90 8.94
N GLU A 489 -4.47 25.02 8.83
CA GLU A 489 -3.44 25.09 7.78
C GLU A 489 -3.70 24.15 6.60
N LYS A 490 -4.47 23.06 6.81
CA LYS A 490 -4.77 22.05 5.80
C LYS A 490 -6.24 21.61 5.89
N ILE A 491 -6.86 21.36 4.74
CA ILE A 491 -8.14 20.67 4.63
C ILE A 491 -7.88 19.31 3.97
N ASP A 492 -8.02 18.23 4.74
CA ASP A 492 -7.92 16.85 4.27
C ASP A 492 -9.11 16.41 3.39
N SER A 493 -9.06 15.15 2.93
CA SER A 493 -9.88 14.68 1.83
C SER A 493 -11.36 14.62 2.19
N LYS A 494 -12.21 15.13 1.28
CA LYS A 494 -13.68 15.07 1.36
C LYS A 494 -14.31 15.68 2.62
N ILE A 495 -13.60 16.53 3.39
CA ILE A 495 -14.10 17.07 4.67
C ILE A 495 -15.48 17.71 4.52
N PHE A 496 -15.73 18.52 3.49
CA PHE A 496 -17.00 19.22 3.26
C PHE A 496 -17.78 18.67 2.05
N MET A 497 -17.42 17.49 1.54
CA MET A 497 -18.07 16.90 0.37
C MET A 497 -19.59 16.79 0.59
N ASN A 498 -20.40 17.18 -0.41
CA ASN A 498 -21.87 17.19 -0.36
C ASN A 498 -22.48 18.02 0.79
N SER A 499 -21.70 18.90 1.44
CA SER A 499 -22.24 19.80 2.47
C SER A 499 -22.98 20.99 1.85
N THR A 500 -23.84 21.64 2.63
CA THR A 500 -24.50 22.89 2.20
C THR A 500 -23.67 24.15 2.46
N LEU A 501 -22.36 24.01 2.71
CA LEU A 501 -21.49 25.11 3.14
C LEU A 501 -21.50 26.27 2.15
N GLU A 502 -21.82 27.47 2.62
CA GLU A 502 -21.94 28.71 1.84
C GLU A 502 -20.71 29.60 2.00
N SER A 503 -20.08 29.61 3.18
CA SER A 503 -18.82 30.33 3.43
C SER A 503 -17.92 29.64 4.44
N ILE A 504 -16.62 29.92 4.34
CA ILE A 504 -15.57 29.46 5.25
C ILE A 504 -14.56 30.58 5.48
N ASN A 505 -14.11 30.74 6.73
CA ASN A 505 -12.99 31.62 7.08
C ASN A 505 -11.78 30.78 7.50
N ALA A 506 -10.73 30.72 6.67
CA ALA A 506 -9.51 29.94 6.93
C ALA A 506 -8.26 30.66 6.37
N PRO A 507 -7.83 31.79 6.98
CA PRO A 507 -6.80 32.66 6.42
C PRO A 507 -5.39 32.05 6.37
N LYS A 508 -5.12 31.01 7.16
CA LYS A 508 -3.82 30.30 7.21
C LYS A 508 -3.76 29.05 6.33
N LEU A 509 -4.82 28.77 5.57
CA LEU A 509 -4.95 27.57 4.76
C LEU A 509 -3.92 27.55 3.63
N LYS A 510 -3.10 26.49 3.57
CA LYS A 510 -2.03 26.29 2.58
C LYS A 510 -2.37 25.22 1.54
N GLU A 511 -3.15 24.22 1.91
CA GLU A 511 -3.43 23.04 1.10
C GLU A 511 -4.90 22.61 1.21
N ILE A 512 -5.50 22.28 0.06
CA ILE A 512 -6.86 21.71 -0.05
C ILE A 512 -6.77 20.38 -0.79
N ASP A 513 -7.09 19.29 -0.08
CA ASP A 513 -6.98 17.92 -0.57
C ASP A 513 -8.17 17.49 -1.46
N ASP A 514 -8.11 16.25 -1.97
CA ASP A 514 -9.06 15.68 -2.92
C ASP A 514 -10.52 15.82 -2.46
N LEU A 515 -11.39 16.30 -3.36
CA LEU A 515 -12.85 16.40 -3.16
C LEU A 515 -13.30 17.21 -1.93
N ALA A 516 -12.40 17.98 -1.30
CA ALA A 516 -12.64 18.67 -0.03
C ALA A 516 -13.95 19.48 0.00
N PHE A 517 -14.26 20.20 -1.08
CA PHE A 517 -15.45 21.04 -1.26
C PHE A 517 -16.32 20.60 -2.45
N ALA A 518 -16.24 19.34 -2.86
CA ALA A 518 -17.04 18.83 -3.97
C ALA A 518 -18.54 18.88 -3.65
N ASN A 519 -19.35 19.33 -4.60
CA ASN A 519 -20.80 19.50 -4.48
C ASN A 519 -21.23 20.42 -3.31
N THR A 520 -20.47 21.47 -3.01
CA THR A 520 -20.80 22.47 -1.97
C THR A 520 -21.53 23.70 -2.53
N LYS A 521 -22.07 24.53 -1.63
CA LYS A 521 -22.74 25.80 -1.95
C LYS A 521 -21.83 27.03 -1.75
N LEU A 522 -20.51 26.83 -1.73
CA LEU A 522 -19.57 27.92 -1.55
C LEU A 522 -19.76 28.95 -2.65
N THR A 523 -19.74 30.24 -2.28
CA THR A 523 -19.89 31.33 -3.27
C THR A 523 -18.58 32.07 -3.47
N ASN A 524 -17.95 32.56 -2.40
CA ASN A 524 -16.68 33.27 -2.46
C ASN A 524 -15.77 32.78 -1.35
N VAL A 525 -14.48 32.64 -1.64
CA VAL A 525 -13.47 32.24 -0.66
C VAL A 525 -12.22 33.12 -0.74
N ASP A 526 -11.64 33.40 0.41
CA ASP A 526 -10.41 34.19 0.55
C ASP A 526 -9.36 33.35 1.29
N PHE A 527 -8.36 32.87 0.54
CA PHE A 527 -7.31 31.98 1.02
C PHE A 527 -5.92 32.54 0.63
N PRO A 528 -5.45 33.60 1.32
CA PRO A 528 -4.24 34.34 0.93
C PRO A 528 -2.95 33.52 0.98
N GLU A 529 -2.92 32.46 1.79
CA GLU A 529 -1.77 31.56 1.99
C GLU A 529 -1.85 30.26 1.16
N LEU A 530 -2.91 30.06 0.36
CA LEU A 530 -3.13 28.83 -0.38
C LEU A 530 -2.08 28.63 -1.48
N VAL A 531 -1.44 27.47 -1.48
CA VAL A 531 -0.36 27.10 -2.43
C VAL A 531 -0.81 25.99 -3.39
N THR A 532 -1.59 25.03 -2.90
CA THR A 532 -1.93 23.81 -3.65
C THR A 532 -3.40 23.43 -3.51
N ILE A 533 -4.03 23.09 -4.63
CA ILE A 533 -5.36 22.49 -4.71
C ILE A 533 -5.24 21.12 -5.39
N TYR A 534 -5.67 20.07 -4.71
CA TYR A 534 -5.65 18.69 -5.22
C TYR A 534 -6.89 18.36 -6.09
N PRO A 535 -6.88 17.24 -6.84
CA PRO A 535 -7.96 16.86 -7.75
C PRO A 535 -9.39 16.97 -7.20
N LYS A 536 -10.29 17.49 -8.05
CA LYS A 536 -11.74 17.62 -7.79
C LYS A 536 -12.12 18.42 -6.54
N ALA A 537 -11.21 19.18 -5.93
CA ALA A 537 -11.44 19.89 -4.68
C ALA A 537 -12.72 20.74 -4.66
N PHE A 538 -13.04 21.46 -5.74
CA PHE A 538 -14.24 22.30 -5.87
C PHE A 538 -15.23 21.79 -6.93
N MET A 539 -15.13 20.52 -7.35
CA MET A 539 -15.96 19.94 -8.41
C MET A 539 -17.46 20.14 -8.11
N ASN A 540 -18.21 20.68 -9.07
CA ASN A 540 -19.64 21.00 -8.98
C ASN A 540 -20.04 21.88 -7.77
N SER A 541 -19.09 22.66 -7.23
CA SER A 541 -19.43 23.69 -6.23
C SER A 541 -20.04 24.92 -6.91
N THR A 542 -20.79 25.74 -6.16
CA THR A 542 -21.34 27.00 -6.69
C THR A 542 -20.34 28.17 -6.68
N LEU A 543 -19.04 27.89 -6.57
CA LEU A 543 -18.01 28.89 -6.34
C LEU A 543 -17.97 29.90 -7.49
N GLU A 544 -18.10 31.20 -7.17
CA GLU A 544 -18.07 32.32 -8.11
C GLU A 544 -16.72 33.04 -8.14
N SER A 545 -16.00 33.10 -7.00
CA SER A 545 -14.66 33.67 -6.93
C SER A 545 -13.78 33.01 -5.86
N ILE A 546 -12.47 33.05 -6.10
CA ILE A 546 -11.42 32.60 -5.17
C ILE A 546 -10.28 33.63 -5.18
N ASN A 547 -9.90 34.13 -4.01
CA ASN A 547 -8.68 34.92 -3.83
C ASN A 547 -7.57 34.02 -3.27
N ALA A 548 -6.59 33.67 -4.11
CA ALA A 548 -5.47 32.79 -3.75
C ALA A 548 -4.18 33.19 -4.50
N PRO A 549 -3.56 34.34 -4.16
CA PRO A 549 -2.45 34.93 -4.93
C PRO A 549 -1.16 34.09 -4.91
N LYS A 550 -1.04 33.12 -3.99
CA LYS A 550 0.12 32.22 -3.84
C LYS A 550 -0.08 30.85 -4.50
N LEU A 551 -1.23 30.63 -5.14
CA LEU A 551 -1.58 29.34 -5.73
C LEU A 551 -0.65 29.00 -6.90
N LYS A 552 -0.01 27.82 -6.83
CA LYS A 552 0.96 27.34 -7.82
C LYS A 552 0.56 26.03 -8.49
N GLU A 553 -0.20 25.19 -7.80
CA GLU A 553 -0.60 23.89 -8.32
C GLU A 553 -2.10 23.66 -8.19
N ILE A 554 -2.71 23.22 -9.29
CA ILE A 554 -4.13 22.87 -9.38
C ILE A 554 -4.28 21.46 -9.96
N GLY A 555 -5.02 20.61 -9.25
CA GLY A 555 -5.32 19.23 -9.64
C GLY A 555 -6.32 19.11 -10.79
N ARG A 556 -6.35 17.92 -11.40
CA ARG A 556 -7.35 17.54 -12.42
C ARG A 556 -8.77 17.77 -11.89
N LEU A 557 -9.67 18.30 -12.73
CA LEU A 557 -11.08 18.56 -12.36
C LEU A 557 -11.30 19.51 -11.16
N ALA A 558 -10.28 20.21 -10.67
CA ALA A 558 -10.38 20.97 -9.41
C ALA A 558 -11.54 21.97 -9.39
N PHE A 559 -11.82 22.65 -10.51
CA PHE A 559 -12.90 23.63 -10.67
C PHE A 559 -13.94 23.22 -11.73
N SER A 560 -14.04 21.93 -12.05
CA SER A 560 -15.02 21.43 -13.00
C SER A 560 -16.45 21.67 -12.49
N GLY A 561 -17.34 22.15 -13.35
CA GLY A 561 -18.74 22.45 -13.00
C GLY A 561 -18.95 23.62 -12.03
N THR A 562 -17.95 24.49 -11.87
CA THR A 562 -18.05 25.67 -10.98
C THR A 562 -18.74 26.87 -11.63
N ARG A 563 -19.10 27.87 -10.83
CA ARG A 563 -19.68 29.14 -11.31
C ARG A 563 -18.66 30.29 -11.37
N LEU A 564 -17.37 29.95 -11.47
CA LEU A 564 -16.30 30.94 -11.51
C LEU A 564 -16.54 31.91 -12.67
N LYS A 565 -16.29 33.20 -12.44
CA LYS A 565 -16.35 34.24 -13.49
C LYS A 565 -14.97 34.71 -13.90
N HIS A 566 -14.10 34.93 -12.92
CA HIS A 566 -12.72 35.37 -13.10
C HIS A 566 -11.81 34.62 -12.13
N ILE A 567 -10.58 34.32 -12.57
CA ILE A 567 -9.54 33.77 -11.71
C ILE A 567 -8.16 34.33 -12.08
N ASP A 568 -7.39 34.75 -11.07
CA ASP A 568 -6.04 35.31 -11.24
C ASP A 568 -5.01 34.35 -10.64
N LEU A 569 -4.14 33.80 -11.49
CA LEU A 569 -3.19 32.73 -11.17
C LEU A 569 -1.81 33.02 -11.80
N PRO A 570 -1.13 34.10 -11.40
CA PRO A 570 0.07 34.59 -12.08
C PRO A 570 1.28 33.63 -11.99
N GLY A 571 1.24 32.68 -11.05
CA GLY A 571 2.28 31.69 -10.80
C GLY A 571 2.02 30.29 -11.37
N LEU A 572 0.91 30.06 -12.07
CA LEU A 572 0.54 28.73 -12.58
C LEU A 572 1.28 28.42 -13.88
N GLU A 573 1.95 27.26 -13.93
CA GLU A 573 2.74 26.80 -15.10
C GLU A 573 1.97 25.79 -15.97
N ILE A 574 1.05 25.01 -15.37
CA ILE A 574 0.33 23.93 -16.04
C ILE A 574 -1.15 23.98 -15.65
N ILE A 575 -2.03 23.93 -16.65
CA ILE A 575 -3.46 23.69 -16.44
C ILE A 575 -3.75 22.21 -16.75
N LYS A 576 -4.00 21.42 -15.70
CA LYS A 576 -4.26 19.97 -15.83
C LYS A 576 -5.61 19.70 -16.52
N SER A 577 -5.84 18.43 -16.88
CA SER A 577 -7.06 18.02 -17.59
C SER A 577 -8.35 18.40 -16.85
N GLU A 578 -9.35 18.81 -17.61
CA GLU A 578 -10.72 19.12 -17.18
C GLU A 578 -10.81 20.13 -16.01
N THR A 579 -9.74 20.89 -15.74
CA THR A 579 -9.63 21.76 -14.55
C THR A 579 -10.82 22.72 -14.43
N PHE A 580 -11.26 23.32 -15.53
CA PHE A 580 -12.38 24.27 -15.62
C PHE A 580 -13.51 23.76 -16.52
N GLU A 581 -13.56 22.46 -16.81
CA GLU A 581 -14.59 21.86 -17.68
C GLU A 581 -16.01 22.18 -17.15
N ASN A 582 -16.93 22.57 -18.02
CA ASN A 582 -18.31 22.92 -17.67
C ASN A 582 -18.43 24.07 -16.64
N SER A 583 -17.37 24.86 -16.43
CA SER A 583 -17.44 26.05 -15.58
C SER A 583 -18.01 27.26 -16.32
N THR A 584 -18.49 28.26 -15.60
CA THR A 584 -18.95 29.52 -16.21
C THR A 584 -17.83 30.55 -16.44
N LEU A 585 -16.56 30.12 -16.42
CA LEU A 585 -15.39 31.01 -16.43
C LEU A 585 -15.40 31.93 -17.66
N GLU A 586 -15.30 33.24 -17.44
CA GLU A 586 -15.33 34.27 -18.50
C GLU A 586 -13.92 34.82 -18.80
N THR A 587 -13.09 34.94 -17.76
CA THR A 587 -11.72 35.48 -17.87
C THR A 587 -10.74 34.74 -16.95
N ILE A 588 -9.48 34.67 -17.37
CA ILE A 588 -8.38 34.05 -16.60
C ILE A 588 -7.07 34.82 -16.85
N ASN A 589 -6.26 34.98 -15.80
CA ASN A 589 -4.90 35.54 -15.91
C ASN A 589 -3.86 34.49 -15.49
N THR A 590 -3.10 33.98 -16.46
CA THR A 590 -2.13 32.88 -16.31
C THR A 590 -0.94 33.04 -17.28
N PRO A 591 -0.07 34.05 -17.09
CA PRO A 591 0.96 34.41 -18.06
C PRO A 591 2.07 33.36 -18.23
N LYS A 592 2.24 32.45 -17.26
CA LYS A 592 3.32 31.44 -17.23
C LYS A 592 2.90 30.06 -17.71
N VAL A 593 1.67 29.90 -18.21
CA VAL A 593 1.19 28.56 -18.60
C VAL A 593 1.89 28.10 -19.86
N GLU A 594 2.59 26.97 -19.77
CA GLU A 594 3.29 26.31 -20.87
C GLU A 594 2.46 25.17 -21.49
N GLU A 595 1.53 24.59 -20.71
CA GLU A 595 0.75 23.39 -21.07
C GLU A 595 -0.72 23.47 -20.63
N ILE A 596 -1.64 23.11 -21.54
CA ILE A 596 -3.08 22.99 -21.27
C ILE A 596 -3.55 21.56 -21.57
N GLY A 597 -4.02 20.87 -20.54
CA GLY A 597 -4.46 19.46 -20.60
C GLY A 597 -5.81 19.21 -21.28
N LEU A 598 -6.11 17.93 -21.48
CA LEU A 598 -7.37 17.40 -22.06
C LEU A 598 -8.61 18.11 -21.50
N ALA A 599 -9.45 18.69 -22.36
CA ALA A 599 -10.73 19.31 -22.02
C ALA A 599 -10.67 20.39 -20.90
N ALA A 600 -9.50 20.98 -20.64
CA ALA A 600 -9.28 21.88 -19.51
C ALA A 600 -10.28 23.05 -19.41
N PHE A 601 -10.71 23.60 -20.55
CA PHE A 601 -11.68 24.68 -20.69
C PHE A 601 -12.87 24.30 -21.57
N ALA A 602 -13.18 23.01 -21.70
CA ALA A 602 -14.33 22.59 -22.50
C ALA A 602 -15.64 23.10 -21.88
N ASN A 603 -16.56 23.55 -22.74
CA ASN A 603 -17.86 24.11 -22.34
C ASN A 603 -17.75 25.27 -21.32
N THR A 604 -16.80 26.19 -21.55
CA THR A 604 -16.63 27.41 -20.75
C THR A 604 -17.14 28.67 -21.46
N LYS A 605 -17.27 29.77 -20.71
CA LYS A 605 -17.66 31.10 -21.23
C LYS A 605 -16.46 32.01 -21.54
N LEU A 606 -15.27 31.43 -21.69
CA LEU A 606 -14.06 32.20 -21.97
C LEU A 606 -14.24 32.96 -23.28
N THR A 607 -13.83 34.23 -23.31
CA THR A 607 -13.94 35.07 -24.51
C THR A 607 -12.56 35.40 -25.08
N ASN A 608 -11.63 35.84 -24.23
CA ASN A 608 -10.28 36.22 -24.64
C ASN A 608 -9.28 35.64 -23.66
N VAL A 609 -8.18 35.09 -24.18
CA VAL A 609 -7.11 34.50 -23.37
C VAL A 609 -5.73 34.93 -23.88
N ASP A 610 -4.83 35.20 -22.95
CA ASP A 610 -3.44 35.55 -23.22
C ASP A 610 -2.50 34.52 -22.59
N PHE A 611 -1.83 33.73 -23.42
CA PHE A 611 -0.90 32.68 -23.03
C PHE A 611 0.45 32.83 -23.74
N PRO A 612 1.28 33.81 -23.32
CA PRO A 612 2.50 34.17 -24.03
C PRO A 612 3.59 33.09 -24.00
N GLU A 613 3.51 32.10 -23.11
CA GLU A 613 4.48 31.00 -22.95
C GLU A 613 3.92 29.63 -23.39
N LEU A 614 2.68 29.57 -23.90
CA LEU A 614 2.01 28.31 -24.23
C LEU A 614 2.65 27.59 -25.41
N VAL A 615 3.06 26.33 -25.19
CA VAL A 615 3.73 25.48 -26.19
C VAL A 615 2.83 24.35 -26.68
N VAL A 616 1.99 23.80 -25.80
CA VAL A 616 1.19 22.59 -26.06
C VAL A 616 -0.25 22.71 -25.55
N ILE A 617 -1.19 22.31 -26.40
CA ILE A 617 -2.60 22.13 -26.06
C ILE A 617 -3.02 20.70 -26.40
N TYR A 618 -3.60 20.00 -25.43
CA TYR A 618 -4.10 18.62 -25.54
C TYR A 618 -5.55 18.57 -26.09
N PRO A 619 -6.09 17.37 -26.36
CA PRO A 619 -7.39 17.25 -27.03
C PRO A 619 -8.52 17.97 -26.30
N GLU A 620 -9.51 18.47 -27.05
CA GLU A 620 -10.73 19.08 -26.53
C GLU A 620 -10.54 20.30 -25.61
N ALA A 621 -9.32 20.83 -25.46
CA ALA A 621 -8.99 21.83 -24.45
C ALA A 621 -9.94 23.03 -24.36
N PHE A 622 -10.42 23.55 -25.50
CA PHE A 622 -11.37 24.66 -25.59
C PHE A 622 -12.66 24.28 -26.32
N LYS A 623 -12.95 22.99 -26.46
CA LYS A 623 -14.13 22.50 -27.18
C LYS A 623 -15.42 23.07 -26.59
N ASP A 624 -16.35 23.49 -27.45
CA ASP A 624 -17.64 24.07 -27.06
C ASP A 624 -17.53 25.34 -26.18
N SER A 625 -16.36 26.00 -26.13
CA SER A 625 -16.19 27.28 -25.43
C SER A 625 -16.63 28.48 -26.29
N THR A 626 -16.90 29.62 -25.66
CA THR A 626 -17.22 30.87 -26.37
C THR A 626 -16.00 31.66 -26.86
N LEU A 627 -14.82 31.03 -26.93
CA LEU A 627 -13.54 31.71 -27.14
C LEU A 627 -13.51 32.45 -28.49
N GLU A 628 -13.20 33.75 -28.46
CA GLU A 628 -13.14 34.64 -29.63
C GLU A 628 -11.69 34.95 -30.05
N THR A 629 -10.79 35.13 -29.08
CA THR A 629 -9.36 35.38 -29.34
C THR A 629 -8.43 34.61 -28.40
N ILE A 630 -7.25 34.27 -28.90
CA ILE A 630 -6.17 33.62 -28.16
C ILE A 630 -4.82 34.17 -28.63
N ASN A 631 -3.98 34.60 -27.67
CA ASN A 631 -2.57 34.87 -27.92
C ASN A 631 -1.73 33.68 -27.46
N ALA A 632 -1.07 32.99 -28.40
CA ALA A 632 -0.20 31.84 -28.11
C ALA A 632 0.90 31.68 -29.19
N PRO A 633 1.92 32.57 -29.23
CA PRO A 633 2.86 32.66 -30.34
C PRO A 633 3.79 31.44 -30.49
N TRP A 634 4.04 30.70 -29.39
CA TRP A 634 4.94 29.54 -29.37
C TRP A 634 4.23 28.19 -29.54
N LEU A 635 2.94 28.19 -29.83
CA LEU A 635 2.13 26.99 -29.96
C LEU A 635 2.61 26.14 -31.15
N LYS A 636 3.10 24.91 -30.88
CA LYS A 636 3.69 24.04 -31.92
C LYS A 636 2.69 23.09 -32.55
N LYS A 637 1.66 22.70 -31.81
CA LYS A 637 0.69 21.66 -32.19
C LYS A 637 -0.68 21.99 -31.62
N ILE A 638 -1.71 21.63 -32.38
CA ILE A 638 -3.11 21.72 -31.95
C ILE A 638 -3.72 20.32 -32.07
N ASP A 639 -4.06 19.72 -30.94
CA ASP A 639 -4.54 18.33 -30.85
C ASP A 639 -6.03 18.20 -31.25
N ASN A 640 -6.52 16.96 -31.24
CA ASN A 640 -7.87 16.60 -31.70
C ASN A 640 -8.93 17.45 -30.99
N LEU A 641 -9.86 18.03 -31.77
CA LEU A 641 -11.00 18.81 -31.27
C LEU A 641 -10.65 20.02 -30.36
N ALA A 642 -9.38 20.45 -30.29
CA ALA A 642 -8.92 21.44 -29.30
C ALA A 642 -9.72 22.75 -29.32
N PHE A 643 -10.15 23.22 -30.49
CA PHE A 643 -10.96 24.44 -30.69
C PHE A 643 -12.28 24.15 -31.42
N ALA A 644 -12.80 22.93 -31.32
CA ALA A 644 -14.06 22.57 -31.97
C ALA A 644 -15.24 23.37 -31.37
N ASN A 645 -16.15 23.83 -32.23
CA ASN A 645 -17.33 24.62 -31.90
C ASN A 645 -17.02 25.93 -31.12
N THR A 646 -15.86 26.56 -31.38
CA THR A 646 -15.47 27.84 -30.78
C THR A 646 -15.91 29.06 -31.62
N LYS A 647 -15.83 30.27 -31.05
CA LYS A 647 -16.08 31.54 -31.74
C LYS A 647 -14.80 32.23 -32.24
N LEU A 648 -13.71 31.49 -32.39
CA LEU A 648 -12.44 32.05 -32.85
C LEU A 648 -12.63 32.68 -34.23
N THR A 649 -12.12 33.90 -34.41
CA THR A 649 -12.24 34.60 -35.70
C THR A 649 -10.91 34.63 -36.44
N ASN A 650 -9.82 34.99 -35.77
CA ASN A 650 -8.47 35.02 -36.35
C ASN A 650 -7.48 34.47 -35.35
N VAL A 651 -6.48 33.74 -35.83
CA VAL A 651 -5.40 33.21 -34.99
C VAL A 651 -4.04 33.47 -35.62
N ASP A 652 -3.05 33.79 -34.79
CA ASP A 652 -1.66 34.00 -35.17
C ASP A 652 -0.76 33.01 -34.42
N PHE A 653 -0.34 31.96 -35.12
CA PHE A 653 0.45 30.84 -34.58
C PHE A 653 1.72 30.62 -35.43
N PRO A 654 2.74 31.49 -35.34
CA PRO A 654 3.90 31.47 -36.22
C PRO A 654 4.74 30.20 -36.12
N GLU A 655 4.72 29.51 -34.97
CA GLU A 655 5.47 28.28 -34.70
C GLU A 655 4.67 26.98 -34.93
N LEU A 656 3.43 27.07 -35.39
CA LEU A 656 2.54 25.91 -35.55
C LEU A 656 3.01 24.99 -36.69
N VAL A 657 3.22 23.70 -36.38
CA VAL A 657 3.72 22.69 -37.34
C VAL A 657 2.63 21.69 -37.76
N THR A 658 1.71 21.35 -36.86
CA THR A 658 0.70 20.30 -37.09
C THR A 658 -0.65 20.67 -36.49
N ILE A 659 -1.72 20.42 -37.25
CA ILE A 659 -3.11 20.46 -36.79
C ILE A 659 -3.71 19.06 -36.88
N TYR A 660 -4.21 18.54 -35.77
CA TYR A 660 -4.82 17.21 -35.67
C TYR A 660 -6.33 17.22 -36.00
N SER A 661 -6.98 16.07 -35.89
CA SER A 661 -8.32 15.85 -36.44
C SER A 661 -9.37 16.72 -35.76
N GLN A 662 -10.26 17.32 -36.56
CA GLN A 662 -11.38 18.15 -36.09
C GLN A 662 -10.98 19.36 -35.20
N ALA A 663 -9.71 19.76 -35.20
CA ALA A 663 -9.17 20.78 -34.30
C ALA A 663 -9.99 22.10 -34.28
N PHE A 664 -10.47 22.57 -35.43
CA PHE A 664 -11.26 23.79 -35.58
C PHE A 664 -12.67 23.52 -36.12
N MET A 665 -13.16 22.28 -36.01
CA MET A 665 -14.46 21.86 -36.54
C MET A 665 -15.57 22.81 -36.08
N ASN A 666 -16.36 23.33 -37.02
CA ASN A 666 -17.47 24.27 -36.83
C ASN A 666 -17.11 25.54 -36.03
N SER A 667 -15.84 25.93 -35.99
CA SER A 667 -15.44 27.24 -35.45
C SER A 667 -15.79 28.36 -36.43
N THR A 668 -15.88 29.61 -35.95
CA THR A 668 -16.11 30.78 -36.80
C THR A 668 -14.85 31.34 -37.48
N LEU A 669 -13.78 30.54 -37.57
CA LEU A 669 -12.45 30.99 -37.97
C LEU A 669 -12.45 31.52 -39.41
N GLU A 670 -12.03 32.77 -39.60
CA GLU A 670 -11.93 33.46 -40.89
C GLU A 670 -10.50 33.47 -41.47
N SER A 671 -9.48 33.52 -40.60
CA SER A 671 -8.09 33.47 -41.02
C SER A 671 -7.18 32.78 -40.00
N ILE A 672 -6.06 32.25 -40.50
CA ILE A 672 -5.00 31.63 -39.71
C ILE A 672 -3.64 32.05 -40.29
N ASN A 673 -2.76 32.60 -39.44
CA ASN A 673 -1.35 32.79 -39.77
C ASN A 673 -0.53 31.64 -39.17
N ALA A 674 -0.05 30.73 -40.02
CA ALA A 674 0.73 29.56 -39.61
C ALA A 674 1.76 29.16 -40.69
N PRO A 675 2.81 29.99 -40.92
CA PRO A 675 3.73 29.83 -42.04
C PRO A 675 4.55 28.53 -42.00
N LYS A 676 4.71 27.91 -40.81
CA LYS A 676 5.46 26.66 -40.60
C LYS A 676 4.59 25.40 -40.64
N LEU A 677 3.28 25.53 -40.89
CA LEU A 677 2.34 24.41 -40.86
C LEU A 677 2.63 23.42 -41.98
N LYS A 678 2.90 22.15 -41.63
CA LYS A 678 3.24 21.09 -42.59
C LYS A 678 2.10 20.12 -42.89
N LYS A 679 1.19 19.93 -41.92
CA LYS A 679 0.16 18.89 -41.99
C LYS A 679 -1.17 19.35 -41.39
N ILE A 680 -2.25 19.10 -42.12
CA ILE A 680 -3.64 19.29 -41.69
C ILE A 680 -4.34 17.92 -41.70
N ASP A 681 -4.81 17.47 -40.54
CA ASP A 681 -5.50 16.19 -40.40
C ASP A 681 -7.01 16.24 -40.71
N ARG A 682 -7.64 15.06 -40.63
CA ARG A 682 -9.01 14.81 -41.07
C ARG A 682 -9.99 15.78 -40.39
N LEU A 683 -10.86 16.39 -41.18
CA LEU A 683 -11.93 17.32 -40.72
C LEU A 683 -11.42 18.54 -39.93
N ALA A 684 -10.12 18.87 -39.96
CA ALA A 684 -9.52 19.91 -39.11
C ALA A 684 -10.24 21.26 -39.19
N PHE A 685 -10.69 21.68 -40.37
CA PHE A 685 -11.39 22.93 -40.65
C PHE A 685 -12.82 22.69 -41.20
N LEU A 686 -13.44 21.54 -40.90
CA LEU A 686 -14.82 21.24 -41.28
C LEU A 686 -15.75 22.38 -40.84
N GLY A 687 -16.53 22.95 -41.76
CA GLY A 687 -17.57 23.95 -41.42
C GLY A 687 -17.04 25.31 -40.95
N THR A 688 -15.77 25.63 -41.22
CA THR A 688 -15.16 26.93 -40.83
C THR A 688 -15.49 28.06 -41.80
N ARG A 689 -15.20 29.32 -41.40
CA ARG A 689 -15.43 30.53 -42.21
C ARG A 689 -14.19 31.06 -42.92
N LEU A 690 -13.20 30.18 -43.16
CA LEU A 690 -11.94 30.54 -43.80
C LEU A 690 -12.21 31.14 -45.18
N LYS A 691 -11.46 32.19 -45.57
CA LYS A 691 -11.57 32.81 -46.91
C LYS A 691 -10.30 32.63 -47.72
N HIS A 692 -9.20 33.19 -47.22
CA HIS A 692 -7.90 33.14 -47.87
C HIS A 692 -6.86 32.64 -46.86
N ILE A 693 -6.11 31.61 -47.22
CA ILE A 693 -5.05 31.06 -46.38
C ILE A 693 -3.74 31.00 -47.16
N ASP A 694 -2.64 31.37 -46.48
CA ASP A 694 -1.28 31.31 -46.99
C ASP A 694 -0.45 30.39 -46.11
N LEU A 695 -0.09 29.23 -46.64
CA LEU A 695 0.54 28.11 -45.93
C LEU A 695 1.72 27.58 -46.77
N PRO A 696 2.83 28.34 -46.85
CA PRO A 696 3.94 28.06 -47.77
C PRO A 696 4.66 26.73 -47.51
N GLU A 697 4.63 26.23 -46.27
CA GLU A 697 5.27 24.98 -45.85
C GLU A 697 4.34 23.76 -45.80
N LEU A 698 3.07 23.91 -46.21
CA LEU A 698 2.09 22.82 -46.12
C LEU A 698 2.38 21.72 -47.14
N GLU A 699 2.51 20.48 -46.67
CA GLU A 699 2.86 19.30 -47.49
C GLU A 699 1.68 18.33 -47.65
N ILE A 700 0.83 18.20 -46.61
CA ILE A 700 -0.17 17.14 -46.48
C ILE A 700 -1.52 17.70 -46.04
N ILE A 701 -2.58 17.34 -46.77
CA ILE A 701 -3.98 17.65 -46.47
C ILE A 701 -4.80 16.36 -46.42
N ARG A 702 -5.32 16.00 -45.24
CA ARG A 702 -6.11 14.78 -45.03
C ARG A 702 -7.58 14.94 -45.39
N SER A 703 -8.31 13.83 -45.34
CA SER A 703 -9.67 13.71 -45.85
C SER A 703 -10.61 14.73 -45.21
N GLU A 704 -11.47 15.32 -46.02
CA GLU A 704 -12.50 16.27 -45.57
C GLU A 704 -11.95 17.48 -44.76
N ALA A 705 -10.65 17.78 -44.83
CA ALA A 705 -9.99 18.78 -43.99
C ALA A 705 -10.67 20.15 -44.01
N PHE A 706 -11.12 20.62 -45.18
CA PHE A 706 -11.80 21.89 -45.38
C PHE A 706 -13.28 21.72 -45.77
N ARG A 707 -13.86 20.54 -45.56
CA ARG A 707 -15.22 20.23 -46.02
C ARG A 707 -16.23 21.27 -45.49
N ASN A 708 -17.11 21.74 -46.35
CA ASN A 708 -18.12 22.76 -46.05
C ASN A 708 -17.56 24.06 -45.41
N SER A 709 -16.27 24.35 -45.58
CA SER A 709 -15.72 25.64 -45.21
C SER A 709 -15.99 26.69 -46.29
N THR A 710 -15.93 27.98 -45.94
CA THR A 710 -16.13 29.06 -46.93
C THR A 710 -14.90 29.37 -47.79
N LEU A 711 -13.89 28.49 -47.80
CA LEU A 711 -12.56 28.75 -48.37
C LEU A 711 -12.65 29.15 -49.84
N GLU A 712 -12.05 30.29 -50.20
CA GLU A 712 -12.01 30.86 -51.55
C GLU A 712 -10.64 30.71 -52.21
N SER A 713 -9.54 30.80 -51.44
CA SER A 713 -8.20 30.52 -51.97
C SER A 713 -7.24 29.98 -50.93
N ILE A 714 -6.32 29.13 -51.38
CA ILE A 714 -5.21 28.61 -50.61
C ILE A 714 -3.92 28.78 -51.42
N ASN A 715 -2.89 29.37 -50.79
CA ASN A 715 -1.52 29.34 -51.30
C ASN A 715 -0.71 28.29 -50.52
N ALA A 716 -0.41 27.16 -51.16
CA ALA A 716 0.35 26.08 -50.55
C ALA A 716 1.18 25.33 -51.61
N PRO A 717 2.32 25.88 -52.06
CA PRO A 717 3.08 25.37 -53.20
C PRO A 717 3.78 24.04 -52.93
N LYS A 718 3.96 23.66 -51.66
CA LYS A 718 4.65 22.42 -51.25
C LYS A 718 3.73 21.22 -51.05
N VAL A 719 2.43 21.35 -51.30
CA VAL A 719 1.45 20.28 -51.10
C VAL A 719 1.72 19.13 -52.09
N LYS A 720 1.87 17.92 -51.55
CA LYS A 720 2.16 16.69 -52.29
C LYS A 720 1.11 15.61 -52.11
N GLU A 721 0.37 15.64 -51.00
CA GLU A 721 -0.61 14.62 -50.64
C GLU A 721 -1.93 15.28 -50.24
N ILE A 722 -2.99 14.97 -50.98
CA ILE A 722 -4.35 15.47 -50.74
C ILE A 722 -5.31 14.29 -50.77
N ASP A 723 -5.94 14.01 -49.64
CA ASP A 723 -6.88 12.89 -49.52
C ASP A 723 -8.30 13.26 -49.98
N TRP A 724 -9.16 12.25 -50.07
CA TRP A 724 -10.53 12.35 -50.58
C TRP A 724 -11.36 13.46 -49.91
N ASN A 725 -12.13 14.18 -50.74
CA ASN A 725 -13.05 15.25 -50.35
C ASN A 725 -12.45 16.36 -49.47
N ALA A 726 -11.13 16.56 -49.49
CA ALA A 726 -10.46 17.58 -48.68
C ALA A 726 -11.09 18.98 -48.81
N PHE A 727 -11.61 19.33 -49.99
CA PHE A 727 -12.21 20.64 -50.31
C PHE A 727 -13.70 20.56 -50.67
N GLU A 728 -14.40 19.46 -50.37
CA GLU A 728 -15.82 19.29 -50.70
C GLU A 728 -16.67 20.42 -50.09
N GLY A 729 -17.54 21.06 -50.88
CA GLY A 729 -18.40 22.14 -50.41
C GLY A 729 -17.70 23.47 -50.13
N THR A 730 -16.48 23.66 -50.65
CA THR A 730 -15.76 24.95 -50.59
C THR A 730 -15.94 25.77 -51.88
N LYS A 731 -15.85 27.09 -51.79
CA LYS A 731 -15.84 27.96 -53.00
C LYS A 731 -14.57 27.77 -53.83
N PHE A 732 -13.47 27.34 -53.21
CA PHE A 732 -12.20 27.08 -53.87
C PHE A 732 -12.32 25.99 -54.93
N ILE A 733 -13.00 24.88 -54.62
CA ILE A 733 -13.15 23.75 -55.56
C ILE A 733 -14.20 24.02 -56.65
N GLU A 734 -15.01 25.07 -56.51
CA GLU A 734 -16.07 25.46 -57.46
C GLU A 734 -15.60 26.49 -58.51
N LYS A 735 -14.34 26.96 -58.43
CA LYS A 735 -13.79 27.94 -59.39
C LYS A 735 -13.86 27.42 -60.83
N PRO A 736 -14.21 28.28 -61.81
CA PRO A 736 -14.27 27.87 -63.21
C PRO A 736 -12.86 27.49 -63.73
N GLY A 737 -12.82 26.52 -64.64
CA GLY A 737 -11.60 26.01 -65.26
C GLY A 737 -10.86 24.97 -64.40
N MET A 738 -9.54 24.93 -64.54
CA MET A 738 -8.67 24.01 -63.81
C MET A 738 -8.42 24.52 -62.39
N VAL A 739 -8.87 23.75 -61.39
CA VAL A 739 -8.54 24.00 -59.97
C VAL A 739 -7.30 23.19 -59.61
N ILE A 740 -6.17 23.87 -59.47
CA ILE A 740 -4.85 23.27 -59.21
C ILE A 740 -4.35 23.69 -57.82
N LEU A 741 -3.77 22.75 -57.08
CA LEU A 741 -3.02 23.01 -55.84
C LEU A 741 -1.73 22.20 -55.85
N GLY A 742 -0.59 22.89 -55.77
CA GLY A 742 0.73 22.25 -55.91
C GLY A 742 0.83 21.52 -57.26
N ASN A 743 1.21 20.25 -57.22
CA ASN A 743 1.33 19.38 -58.40
C ASN A 743 0.06 18.56 -58.68
N THR A 744 -1.09 18.96 -58.12
CA THR A 744 -2.36 18.21 -58.23
C THR A 744 -3.44 19.02 -58.93
N LEU A 745 -4.06 18.42 -59.94
CA LEU A 745 -5.35 18.88 -60.46
C LEU A 745 -6.46 18.31 -59.56
N LEU A 746 -7.20 19.18 -58.90
CA LEU A 746 -8.25 18.80 -57.95
C LEU A 746 -9.62 18.64 -58.61
N LYS A 747 -9.94 19.53 -59.54
CA LYS A 747 -11.20 19.51 -60.29
C LYS A 747 -11.09 20.34 -61.56
N TYR A 748 -11.86 19.95 -62.58
CA TYR A 748 -12.07 20.73 -63.79
C TYR A 748 -13.56 21.12 -63.88
N ASN A 749 -13.85 22.41 -63.68
CA ASN A 749 -15.20 22.95 -63.74
C ASN A 749 -15.41 23.71 -65.05
N ASP A 750 -15.95 23.05 -66.05
CA ASP A 750 -16.29 23.68 -67.33
C ASP A 750 -17.77 24.09 -67.34
N SER A 751 -18.03 25.38 -67.09
CA SER A 751 -19.39 25.93 -67.15
C SER A 751 -19.84 26.27 -68.57
N GLU A 752 -18.93 26.32 -69.55
CA GLU A 752 -19.23 26.76 -70.92
C GLU A 752 -19.23 25.61 -71.95
N MET A 753 -18.81 24.39 -71.55
CA MET A 753 -18.82 23.17 -72.38
C MET A 753 -18.04 23.28 -73.71
N ASN A 754 -17.02 24.15 -73.78
CA ASN A 754 -16.44 24.54 -75.06
C ASN A 754 -15.07 23.93 -75.37
N ASN A 755 -14.40 23.25 -74.43
CA ASN A 755 -13.04 22.78 -74.66
C ASN A 755 -12.95 21.25 -74.77
N SER A 756 -12.87 20.75 -76.00
CA SER A 756 -12.68 19.33 -76.29
C SER A 756 -11.26 18.83 -76.03
N GLU A 757 -10.28 19.74 -75.93
CA GLU A 757 -8.86 19.41 -75.75
C GLU A 757 -8.30 20.09 -74.51
N ILE A 758 -7.80 19.29 -73.55
CA ILE A 758 -7.24 19.78 -72.29
C ILE A 758 -5.73 19.59 -72.27
N PHE A 759 -4.98 20.65 -71.94
CA PHE A 759 -3.53 20.61 -71.77
C PHE A 759 -3.19 20.91 -70.32
N LEU A 760 -2.67 19.91 -69.59
CA LEU A 760 -2.20 20.08 -68.22
C LEU A 760 -0.71 20.52 -68.23
N PRO A 761 -0.30 21.46 -67.36
CA PRO A 761 1.11 21.81 -67.18
C PRO A 761 1.99 20.59 -66.85
N GLU A 762 3.26 20.61 -67.26
CA GLU A 762 4.22 19.52 -66.98
C GLU A 762 4.43 19.27 -65.48
N THR A 763 4.14 20.26 -64.63
CA THR A 763 4.26 20.15 -63.17
C THR A 763 3.14 19.35 -62.52
N ILE A 764 2.06 19.03 -63.24
CA ILE A 764 0.95 18.26 -62.68
C ILE A 764 1.30 16.77 -62.70
N GLU A 765 1.48 16.22 -61.51
CA GLU A 765 1.84 14.81 -61.30
C GLU A 765 0.65 13.95 -60.89
N TYR A 766 -0.45 14.56 -60.41
CA TYR A 766 -1.62 13.84 -59.91
C TYR A 766 -2.94 14.47 -60.36
N ILE A 767 -3.88 13.64 -60.80
CA ILE A 767 -5.28 14.02 -61.02
C ILE A 767 -6.12 13.40 -59.90
N ALA A 768 -6.78 14.23 -59.10
CA ALA A 768 -7.55 13.79 -57.94
C ALA A 768 -8.82 13.00 -58.34
N PRO A 769 -9.41 12.22 -57.41
CA PRO A 769 -10.66 11.50 -57.67
C PRO A 769 -11.77 12.44 -58.14
N LEU A 770 -12.62 11.96 -59.05
CA LEU A 770 -13.77 12.70 -59.61
C LEU A 770 -13.45 14.00 -60.38
N SER A 771 -12.17 14.31 -60.65
CA SER A 771 -11.74 15.59 -61.23
C SER A 771 -12.45 15.98 -62.52
N PHE A 772 -12.72 15.00 -63.40
CA PHE A 772 -13.43 15.15 -64.67
C PHE A 772 -14.72 14.32 -64.73
N LYS A 773 -15.21 13.78 -63.61
CA LYS A 773 -16.38 12.90 -63.61
C LYS A 773 -17.58 13.52 -64.33
N ASP A 774 -18.22 12.74 -65.18
CA ASP A 774 -19.36 13.08 -66.02
C ASP A 774 -19.12 14.25 -66.98
N ASN A 775 -17.86 14.65 -67.21
CA ASN A 775 -17.53 15.66 -68.20
C ASN A 775 -17.70 15.09 -69.63
N LYS A 776 -18.84 15.42 -70.26
CA LYS A 776 -19.19 14.98 -71.62
C LYS A 776 -18.55 15.80 -72.75
N THR A 777 -17.73 16.79 -72.42
CA THR A 777 -17.19 17.77 -73.40
C THR A 777 -15.76 17.47 -73.77
N ILE A 778 -14.95 17.01 -72.82
CA ILE A 778 -13.58 16.59 -73.08
C ILE A 778 -13.56 15.43 -74.09
N ARG A 779 -12.60 15.47 -75.01
CA ARG A 779 -12.33 14.43 -76.02
C ARG A 779 -10.88 13.97 -75.93
N THR A 780 -9.95 14.89 -75.71
CA THR A 780 -8.53 14.59 -75.54
C THR A 780 -7.99 15.33 -74.32
N ILE A 781 -6.99 14.71 -73.68
CA ILE A 781 -6.20 15.35 -72.64
C ILE A 781 -4.73 15.00 -72.83
N ASN A 782 -3.88 16.00 -72.70
CA ASN A 782 -2.43 15.86 -72.70
C ASN A 782 -1.91 16.25 -71.32
N ALA A 783 -1.23 15.32 -70.65
CA ALA A 783 -0.63 15.53 -69.35
C ALA A 783 0.74 14.85 -69.29
N PRO A 784 1.80 15.50 -69.80
CA PRO A 784 3.10 14.85 -70.03
C PRO A 784 3.83 14.49 -68.73
N GLY A 785 3.56 15.21 -67.63
CA GLY A 785 4.15 14.96 -66.30
C GLY A 785 3.29 14.10 -65.35
N LEU A 786 2.12 13.62 -65.80
CA LEU A 786 1.16 12.91 -64.96
C LEU A 786 1.70 11.55 -64.53
N LYS A 787 1.73 11.28 -63.21
CA LYS A 787 2.19 10.02 -62.61
C LYS A 787 1.06 9.18 -62.03
N GLU A 788 -0.03 9.80 -61.56
CA GLU A 788 -1.14 9.08 -60.94
C GLU A 788 -2.52 9.67 -61.29
N ILE A 789 -3.51 8.78 -61.50
CA ILE A 789 -4.93 9.13 -61.69
C ILE A 789 -5.75 8.57 -60.52
N GLY A 790 -6.52 9.43 -59.85
CA GLY A 790 -7.41 9.07 -58.76
C GLY A 790 -8.69 8.34 -59.20
N SER A 791 -9.41 7.78 -58.23
CA SER A 791 -10.62 7.00 -58.50
C SER A 791 -11.70 7.81 -59.21
N SER A 792 -12.37 7.19 -60.19
CA SER A 792 -13.44 7.83 -60.97
C SER A 792 -13.07 9.17 -61.62
N ALA A 793 -11.77 9.48 -61.78
CA ALA A 793 -11.32 10.78 -62.27
C ALA A 793 -11.92 11.15 -63.64
N PHE A 794 -12.04 10.18 -64.54
CA PHE A 794 -12.62 10.30 -65.88
C PHE A 794 -13.90 9.46 -66.04
N GLU A 795 -14.56 9.11 -64.94
CA GLU A 795 -15.82 8.35 -64.98
C GLU A 795 -16.86 9.09 -65.84
N GLY A 796 -17.52 8.38 -66.75
CA GLY A 796 -18.58 8.95 -67.59
C GLY A 796 -18.10 10.02 -68.56
N THR A 797 -16.80 10.14 -68.85
CA THR A 797 -16.30 11.16 -69.79
C THR A 797 -16.39 10.74 -71.25
N ASN A 798 -16.39 11.71 -72.17
CA ASN A 798 -16.34 11.46 -73.62
C ASN A 798 -14.90 11.46 -74.16
N ILE A 799 -13.93 11.16 -73.32
CA ILE A 799 -12.53 11.09 -73.71
C ILE A 799 -12.29 9.90 -74.63
N THR A 800 -11.60 10.09 -75.75
CA THR A 800 -11.35 9.02 -76.74
C THR A 800 -9.88 8.61 -76.75
N HIS A 801 -8.96 9.56 -76.56
CA HIS A 801 -7.52 9.33 -76.62
C HIS A 801 -6.84 10.04 -75.45
N VAL A 802 -5.96 9.31 -74.74
CA VAL A 802 -5.11 9.88 -73.70
C VAL A 802 -3.64 9.53 -73.93
N ASP A 803 -2.77 10.52 -73.76
CA ASP A 803 -1.32 10.37 -73.86
C ASP A 803 -0.66 10.79 -72.55
N PHE A 804 -0.24 9.79 -71.77
CA PHE A 804 0.31 9.94 -70.43
C PHE A 804 1.64 9.16 -70.29
N PRO A 805 2.75 9.65 -70.86
CA PRO A 805 4.00 8.91 -70.96
C PRO A 805 4.64 8.57 -69.60
N GLU A 806 4.36 9.37 -68.57
CA GLU A 806 4.91 9.23 -67.22
C GLU A 806 3.97 8.52 -66.21
N LEU A 807 2.79 8.09 -66.66
CA LEU A 807 1.76 7.54 -65.77
C LEU A 807 2.18 6.19 -65.17
N GLU A 808 2.17 6.11 -63.85
CA GLU A 808 2.54 4.90 -63.09
C GLU A 808 1.33 4.21 -62.46
N LYS A 809 0.27 4.94 -62.10
CA LYS A 809 -0.84 4.43 -61.30
C LYS A 809 -2.22 4.90 -61.79
N ILE A 810 -3.17 3.97 -61.95
CA ILE A 810 -4.56 4.22 -62.32
C ILE A 810 -5.50 3.75 -61.20
N GLY A 811 -6.35 4.66 -60.71
CA GLY A 811 -7.28 4.44 -59.60
C GLY A 811 -8.55 3.64 -59.95
N TYR A 812 -9.33 3.31 -58.92
CA TYR A 812 -10.56 2.52 -59.02
C TYR A 812 -11.58 3.24 -59.90
N GLU A 813 -12.18 2.55 -60.86
CA GLU A 813 -13.19 3.14 -61.78
C GLU A 813 -12.71 4.41 -62.51
N ALA A 814 -11.38 4.64 -62.63
CA ALA A 814 -10.81 5.88 -63.16
C ALA A 814 -11.38 6.30 -64.53
N PHE A 815 -11.69 5.36 -65.42
CA PHE A 815 -12.29 5.56 -66.73
C PHE A 815 -13.66 4.86 -66.86
N TYR A 816 -14.34 4.56 -65.74
CA TYR A 816 -15.59 3.82 -65.73
C TYR A 816 -16.64 4.49 -66.64
N ALA A 817 -17.30 3.72 -67.51
CA ALA A 817 -18.32 4.21 -68.45
C ALA A 817 -17.88 5.42 -69.32
N SER A 818 -16.57 5.59 -69.57
CA SER A 818 -16.04 6.59 -70.50
C SER A 818 -16.01 6.08 -71.95
N THR A 819 -15.81 6.96 -72.93
CA THR A 819 -15.69 6.58 -74.37
C THR A 819 -14.26 6.29 -74.82
N LEU A 820 -13.37 5.88 -73.90
CA LEU A 820 -11.94 5.73 -74.18
C LEU A 820 -11.67 4.67 -75.26
N GLU A 821 -10.93 5.04 -76.31
CA GLU A 821 -10.55 4.16 -77.45
C GLU A 821 -9.08 3.73 -77.39
N SER A 822 -8.20 4.61 -76.90
CA SER A 822 -6.77 4.31 -76.72
C SER A 822 -6.13 5.08 -75.56
N ILE A 823 -5.14 4.44 -74.93
CA ILE A 823 -4.31 4.99 -73.87
C ILE A 823 -2.84 4.68 -74.15
N ASN A 824 -2.02 5.73 -74.24
CA ASN A 824 -0.56 5.63 -74.25
C ASN A 824 -0.03 5.87 -72.83
N ALA A 825 0.35 4.81 -72.13
CA ALA A 825 0.85 4.88 -70.76
C ALA A 825 1.88 3.77 -70.48
N PRO A 826 3.10 3.86 -71.03
CA PRO A 826 4.08 2.76 -71.02
C PRO A 826 4.68 2.47 -69.65
N LYS A 827 4.55 3.37 -68.67
CA LYS A 827 5.14 3.24 -67.32
C LYS A 827 4.17 2.74 -66.24
N VAL A 828 2.93 2.38 -66.62
CA VAL A 828 1.91 1.97 -65.64
C VAL A 828 2.34 0.69 -64.93
N LYS A 829 2.40 0.74 -63.60
CA LYS A 829 2.78 -0.36 -62.71
C LYS A 829 1.60 -0.88 -61.89
N TYR A 830 0.56 -0.07 -61.74
CA TYR A 830 -0.60 -0.39 -60.90
C TYR A 830 -1.89 0.10 -61.54
N ILE A 831 -2.87 -0.78 -61.63
CA ILE A 831 -4.25 -0.45 -62.03
C ILE A 831 -5.20 -1.09 -61.01
N ALA A 832 -6.03 -0.26 -60.37
CA ALA A 832 -7.07 -0.73 -59.44
C ALA A 832 -8.24 -1.38 -60.19
N SER A 833 -9.02 -2.18 -59.48
CA SER A 833 -10.19 -2.86 -60.04
C SER A 833 -11.17 -1.91 -60.72
N LYS A 834 -11.80 -2.41 -61.81
CA LYS A 834 -12.77 -1.71 -62.66
C LYS A 834 -12.29 -0.40 -63.30
N ALA A 835 -10.99 -0.10 -63.32
CA ALA A 835 -10.48 1.15 -63.89
C ALA A 835 -11.03 1.46 -65.31
N PHE A 836 -11.24 0.45 -66.16
CA PHE A 836 -11.77 0.62 -67.52
C PHE A 836 -13.17 0.03 -67.72
N SER A 837 -13.89 -0.31 -66.65
CA SER A 837 -15.16 -1.04 -66.77
C SER A 837 -16.24 -0.18 -67.44
N GLY A 838 -17.00 -0.77 -68.37
CA GLY A 838 -18.03 -0.05 -69.13
C GLY A 838 -17.50 0.85 -70.25
N THR A 839 -16.20 0.79 -70.59
CA THR A 839 -15.65 1.44 -71.78
C THR A 839 -15.90 0.60 -73.05
N PRO A 840 -16.02 1.20 -74.26
CA PRO A 840 -16.24 0.46 -75.51
C PRO A 840 -15.17 -0.60 -75.82
N HIS A 841 -13.97 -0.45 -75.27
CA HIS A 841 -12.82 -1.31 -75.50
C HIS A 841 -12.27 -1.95 -74.22
N GLU A 842 -13.11 -2.18 -73.20
CA GLU A 842 -12.72 -2.76 -71.90
C GLU A 842 -11.86 -4.02 -72.04
N ALA A 843 -12.25 -4.98 -72.89
CA ALA A 843 -11.50 -6.22 -73.10
C ALA A 843 -10.07 -5.97 -73.63
N LYS A 844 -9.89 -4.98 -74.52
CA LYS A 844 -8.59 -4.59 -75.08
C LYS A 844 -7.69 -3.98 -74.01
N PHE A 845 -8.23 -3.11 -73.16
CA PHE A 845 -7.46 -2.50 -72.07
C PHE A 845 -7.07 -3.53 -71.01
N ASN A 846 -7.99 -4.43 -70.65
CA ASN A 846 -7.72 -5.53 -69.72
C ASN A 846 -6.63 -6.47 -70.26
N GLU A 847 -6.55 -6.69 -71.58
CA GLU A 847 -5.47 -7.44 -72.21
C GLU A 847 -4.15 -6.64 -72.25
N GLN A 848 -4.20 -5.37 -72.64
CA GLN A 848 -3.03 -4.46 -72.71
C GLN A 848 -2.31 -4.35 -71.36
N PHE A 849 -3.05 -4.36 -70.24
CA PHE A 849 -2.51 -4.17 -68.90
C PHE A 849 -2.66 -5.39 -67.98
N LYS A 850 -2.86 -6.58 -68.54
CA LYS A 850 -3.14 -7.82 -67.78
C LYS A 850 -2.13 -8.13 -66.67
N ASP A 851 -0.88 -7.70 -66.82
CA ASP A 851 0.21 -7.99 -65.89
C ASP A 851 0.31 -6.99 -64.72
N VAL A 852 -0.48 -5.91 -64.74
CA VAL A 852 -0.47 -4.83 -63.72
C VAL A 852 -1.83 -4.53 -63.08
N ILE A 853 -2.91 -5.17 -63.55
CA ILE A 853 -4.24 -5.12 -62.93
C ILE A 853 -4.23 -6.01 -61.67
N ARG A 854 -4.69 -5.47 -60.55
CA ARG A 854 -4.87 -6.22 -59.29
C ARG A 854 -6.30 -6.03 -58.78
N ASP A 855 -6.92 -7.12 -58.32
CA ASP A 855 -8.30 -7.13 -57.76
C ASP A 855 -8.48 -6.20 -56.55
#